data_AF-A0A8S1MD22-F1
#
_entry.id   AF-A0A8S1MD22-F1
#
_cell.length_a   1.000
_cell.length_b   1.000
_cell.length_c   1.000
_cell.angle_alpha   90.00
_cell.angle_beta   90.00
_cell.angle_gamma   90.00
#
_symmetry.space_group_name_H-M   'P 1'
#
loop_
_entity.id
_entity.type
_entity.pdbx_description
1 polymer ?
#
loop_
_entity_poly.entity_id
_entity_poly.type
_entity_poly.pdbx_seq_one_letter_code
_entity_poly.pdbx_strand_id
1 'polypeptide(L)'
;MKFVIDDIEVIFPYKFLYKEQLEYMQALKQTLDEKGHGILEMPTGTGKTVSLLAFIIAYLAQRPNTIKKLIYCTRTVVEMEKTLEEVRLVLKARKAEGLVDNFTAVGLSSRRNLCINPDVVNQKDRVDAECRKRTAEWVKKGQSETCIFYENFEKSSKDVIANLPNDVYSLNDLRKNGAFSIQCPYFTAREMVKKANIVVYNYLYLIDPGISSLLSKDQIKESVVVFDEAHNIDDVCIEAYTVRLNKPILAEAINNLKIVETQIQSETNEIQNRLNEEYKKLIKNLENKPEGELNQLVIPGQIRKARNFIDFMKRVINSLRKKLKDNSEALKTSHAILHNTKSFTEDIQKEGNLDIDSLKQCGERLNLLLNTLQIAETDKFRPLSTVAQFVMFLVQYQEGFKVIFQSNNYEGTLNEKLMTLACFDSSLAMKNIFTTFQSVILTSGTMSPIEIYPKMLDFKPVVAKSIDIELTRNSIQPIIVTMSEDGTELTSEFTLRNNEDVSRNYGNFLLELSENVPDGLIVFMPSYSRMEEWARQWQKDKYLEQISKNKVLFIESKDVNETSSKLQQYRKCCDVGRGAALFSIARGKIAEGIDFEGHYGRCVAVIGFPALNSKDALILERCKFLEEKFKITKNDFIEFDAMRQTCQCLGRVLRGKQDYGIMIMADKRFAQKSKLQKMPRWIYKQLDQSRCLNITSESAITVVRDFFRQMAQPFKIADNSYFTQDTL
;
A
#
# COMPACT_ATOMS: atom_id res chain seq x y z
N MET A 1 -10.34 -10.50 -29.37
CA MET A 1 -9.34 -10.40 -30.45
C MET A 1 -8.26 -11.43 -30.19
N LYS A 2 -7.82 -12.12 -31.25
CA LYS A 2 -6.79 -13.15 -31.21
C LYS A 2 -5.57 -12.68 -32.00
N PHE A 3 -4.39 -12.70 -31.41
CA PHE A 3 -3.15 -12.35 -32.10
C PHE A 3 -1.96 -13.06 -31.47
N VAL A 4 -0.78 -12.97 -32.08
CA VAL A 4 0.43 -13.65 -31.63
C VAL A 4 1.50 -12.62 -31.27
N ILE A 5 2.13 -12.78 -30.11
CA ILE A 5 3.34 -12.05 -29.73
C ILE A 5 4.51 -13.03 -29.78
N ASP A 6 5.33 -12.90 -30.81
CA ASP A 6 6.37 -13.86 -31.23
C ASP A 6 5.81 -15.28 -31.39
N ASP A 7 5.83 -16.08 -30.32
CA ASP A 7 5.45 -17.49 -30.25
C ASP A 7 4.28 -17.76 -29.27
N ILE A 8 3.71 -16.72 -28.66
CA ILE A 8 2.61 -16.83 -27.70
C ILE A 8 1.32 -16.31 -28.31
N GLU A 9 0.31 -17.18 -28.43
CA GLU A 9 -1.03 -16.80 -28.86
C GLU A 9 -1.81 -16.12 -27.71
N VAL A 10 -2.20 -14.87 -27.90
CA VAL A 10 -2.91 -14.05 -26.90
C VAL A 10 -4.36 -13.82 -27.34
N ILE A 11 -5.28 -14.10 -26.41
CA ILE A 11 -6.69 -13.73 -26.55
C ILE A 11 -6.95 -12.51 -25.69
N PHE A 12 -7.17 -11.38 -26.34
CA PHE A 12 -7.50 -10.12 -25.70
C PHE A 12 -9.02 -9.92 -25.67
N PRO A 13 -9.62 -9.54 -24.52
CA PRO A 13 -11.07 -9.55 -24.33
C PRO A 13 -11.81 -8.42 -25.06
N TYR A 14 -11.10 -7.49 -25.69
CA TYR A 14 -11.68 -6.37 -26.43
C TYR A 14 -11.49 -6.52 -27.95
N LYS A 15 -12.28 -5.74 -28.71
CA LYS A 15 -12.23 -5.69 -30.18
C LYS A 15 -11.10 -4.82 -30.72
N PHE A 16 -10.50 -3.99 -29.88
CA PHE A 16 -9.45 -3.06 -30.24
C PHE A 16 -8.29 -3.21 -29.26
N LEU A 17 -7.06 -3.14 -29.75
CA LEU A 17 -5.84 -3.18 -28.95
C LEU A 17 -5.06 -1.89 -29.19
N TYR A 18 -4.67 -1.19 -28.14
CA TYR A 18 -3.81 -0.03 -28.30
C TYR A 18 -2.35 -0.44 -28.52
N LYS A 19 -1.59 0.40 -29.21
CA LYS A 19 -0.17 0.17 -29.47
C LYS A 19 0.66 0.04 -28.20
N GLU A 20 0.37 0.86 -27.21
CA GLU A 20 1.02 0.85 -25.90
C GLU A 20 0.78 -0.47 -25.17
N GLN A 21 -0.42 -1.06 -25.31
CA GLN A 21 -0.75 -2.36 -24.72
C GLN A 21 0.08 -3.48 -25.35
N LEU A 22 0.28 -3.44 -26.67
CA LEU A 22 1.15 -4.38 -27.37
C LEU A 22 2.61 -4.25 -26.92
N GLU A 23 3.13 -3.02 -26.87
CA GLU A 23 4.49 -2.75 -26.40
C GLU A 23 4.72 -3.19 -24.94
N TYR A 24 3.68 -3.10 -24.11
CA TYR A 24 3.69 -3.57 -22.73
C TYR A 24 3.73 -5.09 -22.64
N MET A 25 2.90 -5.79 -23.43
CA MET A 25 2.90 -7.25 -23.48
C MET A 25 4.21 -7.82 -24.04
N GLN A 26 4.85 -7.15 -25.01
CA GLN A 26 6.19 -7.50 -25.49
C GLN A 26 7.25 -7.37 -24.39
N ALA A 27 7.21 -6.29 -23.60
CA ALA A 27 8.13 -6.10 -22.48
C ALA A 27 7.91 -7.12 -21.36
N LEU A 28 6.66 -7.50 -21.10
CA LEU A 28 6.32 -8.61 -20.20
C LEU A 28 6.91 -9.92 -20.71
N LYS A 29 6.74 -10.23 -22.00
CA LYS A 29 7.30 -11.44 -22.62
C LYS A 29 8.80 -11.54 -22.40
N GLN A 30 9.53 -10.49 -22.75
CA GLN A 30 10.99 -10.44 -22.56
C GLN A 30 11.37 -10.72 -21.11
N THR A 31 10.66 -10.10 -20.15
CA THR A 31 10.92 -10.31 -18.72
C THR A 31 10.75 -11.77 -18.29
N LEU A 32 9.68 -12.43 -18.76
CA LEU A 32 9.36 -13.81 -18.41
C LEU A 32 10.30 -14.82 -19.09
N ASP A 33 10.64 -14.59 -20.36
CA ASP A 33 11.53 -15.47 -21.13
C ASP A 33 12.95 -15.46 -20.57
N GLU A 34 13.44 -14.29 -20.13
CA GLU A 34 14.75 -14.15 -19.47
C GLU A 34 14.76 -14.64 -18.01
N LYS A 35 13.59 -15.00 -17.44
CA LYS A 35 13.43 -15.42 -16.04
C LYS A 35 14.00 -14.42 -15.03
N GLY A 36 13.83 -13.12 -15.33
CA GLY A 36 14.32 -12.03 -14.50
C GLY A 36 13.20 -11.17 -13.92
N HIS A 37 13.58 -10.08 -13.26
CA HIS A 37 12.65 -9.10 -12.71
C HIS A 37 12.44 -7.94 -13.70
N GLY A 38 11.22 -7.39 -13.76
CA GLY A 38 10.87 -6.31 -14.66
C GLY A 38 10.36 -5.10 -13.90
N ILE A 39 10.63 -3.91 -14.43
CA ILE A 39 10.00 -2.66 -13.99
C ILE A 39 9.40 -1.97 -15.22
N LEU A 40 8.08 -1.81 -15.20
CA LEU A 40 7.30 -1.36 -16.35
C LEU A 40 6.39 -0.20 -15.95
N GLU A 41 6.66 0.98 -16.51
CA GLU A 41 5.76 2.13 -16.40
C GLU A 41 4.82 2.16 -17.60
N MET A 42 3.50 2.11 -17.33
CA MET A 42 2.48 2.29 -18.37
C MET A 42 1.38 3.26 -17.90
N PRO A 43 1.05 4.32 -18.68
CA PRO A 43 0.20 5.42 -18.26
C PRO A 43 -1.19 4.97 -17.78
N THR A 44 -1.79 5.75 -16.88
CA THR A 44 -3.15 5.47 -16.39
C THR A 44 -4.18 5.54 -17.52
N GLY A 45 -5.24 4.74 -17.42
CA GLY A 45 -6.32 4.73 -18.40
C GLY A 45 -6.03 4.00 -19.72
N THR A 46 -4.88 3.34 -19.86
CA THR A 46 -4.50 2.58 -21.07
C THR A 46 -4.85 1.09 -21.03
N GLY A 47 -5.43 0.59 -19.92
CA GLY A 47 -5.77 -0.84 -19.78
C GLY A 47 -4.60 -1.73 -19.37
N LYS A 48 -3.81 -1.29 -18.39
CA LYS A 48 -2.66 -2.01 -17.84
C LYS A 48 -3.00 -3.38 -17.29
N THR A 49 -3.95 -3.44 -16.37
CA THR A 49 -4.34 -4.67 -15.69
C THR A 49 -4.82 -5.72 -16.71
N VAL A 50 -5.73 -5.36 -17.62
CA VAL A 50 -6.22 -6.31 -18.63
C VAL A 50 -5.14 -6.77 -19.61
N SER A 51 -4.23 -5.90 -20.03
CA SER A 51 -3.12 -6.26 -20.94
C SER A 51 -2.15 -7.22 -20.26
N LEU A 52 -1.82 -6.94 -19.00
CA LEU A 52 -1.00 -7.81 -18.17
C LEU A 52 -1.64 -9.18 -18.02
N LEU A 53 -2.91 -9.23 -17.59
CA LEU A 53 -3.62 -10.47 -17.32
C LEU A 53 -3.81 -11.31 -18.60
N ALA A 54 -4.20 -10.68 -19.70
CA ALA A 54 -4.35 -11.37 -20.99
C ALA A 54 -3.05 -12.06 -21.43
N PHE A 55 -1.92 -11.37 -21.30
CA PHE A 55 -0.63 -11.91 -21.68
C PHE A 55 -0.14 -13.00 -20.71
N ILE A 56 -0.12 -12.75 -19.40
CA ILE A 56 0.40 -13.73 -18.44
C ILE A 56 -0.46 -15.01 -18.42
N ILE A 57 -1.79 -14.90 -18.54
CA ILE A 57 -2.67 -16.08 -18.62
C ILE A 57 -2.38 -16.87 -19.91
N ALA A 58 -2.18 -16.19 -21.04
CA ALA A 58 -1.77 -16.85 -22.28
C ALA A 58 -0.41 -17.57 -22.13
N TYR A 59 0.54 -16.93 -21.45
CA TYR A 59 1.86 -17.50 -21.16
C TYR A 59 1.76 -18.73 -20.25
N LEU A 60 0.98 -18.66 -19.17
CA LEU A 60 0.72 -19.79 -18.25
C LEU A 60 0.13 -20.99 -19.00
N ALA A 61 -0.80 -20.76 -19.92
CA ALA A 61 -1.47 -21.81 -20.68
C ALA A 61 -0.51 -22.53 -21.64
N GLN A 62 0.38 -21.78 -22.31
CA GLN A 62 1.27 -22.30 -23.35
C GLN A 62 2.64 -22.75 -22.81
N ARG A 63 3.05 -22.25 -21.64
CA ARG A 63 4.33 -22.55 -20.98
C ARG A 63 4.15 -23.08 -19.54
N PRO A 64 3.33 -24.13 -19.31
CA PRO A 64 3.02 -24.63 -17.96
C PRO A 64 4.23 -25.23 -17.22
N ASN A 65 5.29 -25.60 -17.95
CA ASN A 65 6.54 -26.10 -17.36
C ASN A 65 7.47 -24.98 -16.89
N THR A 66 7.24 -23.74 -17.32
CA THR A 66 8.08 -22.60 -16.98
C THR A 66 7.50 -21.83 -15.80
N ILE A 67 6.21 -21.52 -15.84
CA ILE A 67 5.49 -20.82 -14.76
C ILE A 67 4.18 -21.55 -14.52
N LYS A 68 3.86 -21.82 -13.25
CA LYS A 68 2.63 -22.53 -12.85
C LYS A 68 1.60 -21.63 -12.18
N LYS A 69 2.03 -20.49 -11.64
CA LYS A 69 1.17 -19.61 -10.83
C LYS A 69 1.50 -18.14 -11.03
N LEU A 70 0.46 -17.33 -11.12
CA LEU A 70 0.50 -15.88 -11.05
C LEU A 70 0.05 -15.42 -9.66
N ILE A 71 0.87 -14.63 -9.00
CA ILE A 71 0.54 -13.93 -7.76
C ILE A 71 0.42 -12.44 -8.10
N TYR A 72 -0.80 -11.94 -8.12
CA TYR A 72 -1.11 -10.54 -8.40
C TYR A 72 -1.31 -9.80 -7.08
N CYS A 73 -0.49 -8.81 -6.82
CA CYS A 73 -0.53 -8.01 -5.61
C CYS A 73 -1.17 -6.65 -5.91
N THR A 74 -2.19 -6.31 -5.13
CA THR A 74 -2.87 -5.00 -5.13
C THR A 74 -2.67 -4.28 -3.80
N ARG A 75 -2.91 -2.97 -3.77
CA ARG A 75 -2.80 -2.18 -2.54
C ARG A 75 -4.11 -2.21 -1.75
N THR A 76 -5.25 -2.19 -2.43
CA THR A 76 -6.57 -2.11 -1.80
C THR A 76 -7.47 -3.31 -2.13
N VAL A 77 -8.50 -3.51 -1.30
CA VAL A 77 -9.53 -4.55 -1.51
C VAL A 77 -10.41 -4.23 -2.73
N VAL A 78 -10.62 -2.94 -3.04
CA VAL A 78 -11.39 -2.52 -4.21
C VAL A 78 -10.64 -2.89 -5.50
N GLU A 79 -9.33 -2.64 -5.56
CA GLU A 79 -8.48 -3.07 -6.67
C GLU A 79 -8.46 -4.61 -6.82
N MET A 80 -8.47 -5.35 -5.71
CA MET A 80 -8.52 -6.81 -5.73
C MET A 80 -9.80 -7.32 -6.41
N GLU A 81 -10.97 -6.79 -6.05
CA GLU A 81 -12.24 -7.15 -6.69
C GLU A 81 -12.22 -6.78 -8.18
N LYS A 82 -11.77 -5.57 -8.54
CA LYS A 82 -11.63 -5.15 -9.95
C LYS A 82 -10.74 -6.10 -10.74
N THR A 83 -9.59 -6.48 -10.17
CA THR A 83 -8.65 -7.40 -10.82
C THR A 83 -9.28 -8.77 -11.05
N LEU A 84 -10.02 -9.30 -10.09
CA LEU A 84 -10.71 -10.60 -10.25
C LEU A 84 -11.78 -10.53 -11.34
N GLU A 85 -12.54 -9.45 -11.44
CA GLU A 85 -13.48 -9.25 -12.56
C GLU A 85 -12.77 -9.19 -13.91
N GLU A 86 -11.59 -8.56 -13.99
CA GLU A 86 -10.79 -8.54 -15.22
C GLU A 86 -10.23 -9.92 -15.58
N VAL A 87 -9.81 -10.73 -14.60
CA VAL A 87 -9.43 -12.14 -14.83
C VAL A 87 -10.62 -12.91 -15.41
N ARG A 88 -11.82 -12.72 -14.84
CA ARG A 88 -13.04 -13.37 -15.33
C ARG A 88 -13.35 -12.96 -16.77
N LEU A 89 -13.18 -11.69 -17.11
CA LEU A 89 -13.35 -11.19 -18.48
C LEU A 89 -12.40 -11.89 -19.45
N VAL A 90 -11.12 -12.00 -19.12
CA VAL A 90 -10.10 -12.67 -19.95
C VAL A 90 -10.42 -14.16 -20.12
N LEU A 91 -10.71 -14.88 -19.04
CA LEU A 91 -11.03 -16.31 -19.10
C LEU A 91 -12.32 -16.57 -19.90
N LYS A 92 -13.33 -15.70 -19.78
CA LYS A 92 -14.55 -15.78 -20.58
C LYS A 92 -14.27 -15.59 -22.07
N ALA A 93 -13.41 -14.63 -22.43
CA ALA A 93 -13.00 -14.41 -23.81
C ALA A 93 -12.27 -15.63 -24.39
N ARG A 94 -11.36 -16.23 -23.62
CA ARG A 94 -10.65 -17.46 -24.00
C ARG A 94 -11.59 -18.63 -24.22
N LYS A 95 -12.56 -18.83 -23.32
CA LYS A 95 -13.59 -19.88 -23.45
C LYS A 95 -14.48 -19.68 -24.68
N ALA A 96 -14.79 -18.43 -25.04
CA ALA A 96 -15.57 -18.12 -26.24
C ALA A 96 -14.84 -18.49 -27.53
N GLU A 97 -13.50 -18.45 -27.52
CA GLU A 97 -12.64 -18.93 -28.62
C GLU A 97 -12.40 -20.45 -28.59
N GLY A 98 -13.12 -21.19 -27.73
CA GLY A 98 -13.03 -22.65 -27.63
C GLY A 98 -11.84 -23.18 -26.82
N LEU A 99 -11.08 -22.31 -26.14
CA LEU A 99 -9.98 -22.74 -25.27
C LEU A 99 -10.54 -23.31 -23.95
N VAL A 100 -10.18 -24.56 -23.65
CA VAL A 100 -10.57 -25.24 -22.41
C VAL A 100 -9.44 -25.13 -21.40
N ASP A 101 -9.30 -23.95 -20.80
CA ASP A 101 -8.32 -23.75 -19.74
C ASP A 101 -8.92 -24.12 -18.38
N ASN A 102 -8.25 -25.02 -17.64
CA ASN A 102 -8.62 -25.39 -16.28
C ASN A 102 -8.01 -24.43 -15.25
N PHE A 103 -8.21 -23.13 -15.43
CA PHE A 103 -7.68 -22.11 -14.51
C PHE A 103 -8.62 -21.86 -13.33
N THR A 104 -8.06 -21.86 -12.13
CA THR A 104 -8.73 -21.33 -10.94
C THR A 104 -8.07 -20.04 -10.50
N ALA A 105 -8.88 -19.00 -10.28
CA ALA A 105 -8.44 -17.73 -9.74
C ALA A 105 -9.12 -17.44 -8.39
N VAL A 106 -8.38 -16.95 -7.40
CA VAL A 106 -8.92 -16.70 -6.05
C VAL A 106 -8.39 -15.38 -5.48
N GLY A 107 -9.29 -14.59 -4.90
CA GLY A 107 -8.95 -13.45 -4.05
C GLY A 107 -8.78 -13.87 -2.59
N LEU A 108 -7.70 -13.45 -1.94
CA LEU A 108 -7.53 -13.63 -0.49
C LEU A 108 -7.39 -12.27 0.21
N SER A 109 -8.27 -12.05 1.18
CA SER A 109 -8.26 -10.87 2.04
C SER A 109 -8.34 -11.25 3.53
N SER A 110 -8.48 -10.25 4.39
CA SER A 110 -8.58 -10.44 5.84
C SER A 110 -9.87 -11.15 6.25
N ARG A 111 -9.89 -11.68 7.48
CA ARG A 111 -11.09 -12.32 8.04
C ARG A 111 -12.29 -11.38 8.07
N ARG A 112 -12.07 -10.08 8.29
CA ARG A 112 -13.11 -9.05 8.28
C ARG A 112 -13.89 -9.00 6.97
N ASN A 113 -13.24 -9.29 5.84
CA ASN A 113 -13.87 -9.22 4.52
C ASN A 113 -14.49 -10.54 4.07
N LEU A 114 -14.10 -11.68 4.66
CA LEU A 114 -14.56 -13.02 4.25
C LEU A 114 -15.43 -13.74 5.29
N CYS A 115 -15.49 -13.26 6.54
CA CYS A 115 -16.30 -13.89 7.57
C CYS A 115 -17.80 -13.73 7.27
N ILE A 116 -18.56 -14.79 7.53
CA ILE A 116 -20.03 -14.85 7.39
C ILE A 116 -20.72 -15.27 8.68
N ASN A 117 -19.95 -15.57 9.74
CA ASN A 117 -20.53 -15.90 11.03
C ASN A 117 -21.08 -14.61 11.68
N PRO A 118 -22.40 -14.50 11.94
CA PRO A 118 -23.02 -13.28 12.44
C PRO A 118 -22.46 -12.83 13.79
N ASP A 119 -22.11 -13.77 14.67
CA ASP A 119 -21.57 -13.47 16.00
C ASP A 119 -20.17 -12.86 15.94
N VAL A 120 -19.43 -13.13 14.86
CA VAL A 120 -18.06 -12.66 14.65
C VAL A 120 -18.04 -11.39 13.81
N VAL A 121 -18.76 -11.34 12.70
CA VAL A 121 -18.77 -10.19 11.75
C VAL A 121 -19.23 -8.91 12.44
N ASN A 122 -20.19 -9.01 13.37
CA ASN A 122 -20.74 -7.86 14.08
C ASN A 122 -19.75 -7.21 15.06
N GLN A 123 -18.64 -7.88 15.38
CA GLN A 123 -17.64 -7.42 16.35
C GLN A 123 -16.57 -6.47 15.75
N LYS A 124 -16.76 -6.05 14.48
CA LYS A 124 -15.93 -5.08 13.72
C LYS A 124 -14.42 -5.30 13.84
N ASP A 125 -13.79 -4.72 14.86
CA ASP A 125 -12.33 -4.69 15.03
C ASP A 125 -11.81 -5.93 15.79
N ARG A 126 -12.69 -6.75 16.37
CA ARG A 126 -12.32 -7.98 17.13
C ARG A 126 -12.56 -9.27 16.34
N VAL A 127 -12.73 -9.19 15.02
CA VAL A 127 -13.07 -10.34 14.17
C VAL A 127 -12.03 -11.45 14.30
N ASP A 128 -10.74 -11.12 14.40
CA ASP A 128 -9.68 -12.12 14.49
C ASP A 128 -9.68 -12.87 15.82
N ALA A 129 -9.78 -12.16 16.95
CA ALA A 129 -9.92 -12.78 18.26
C ALA A 129 -11.20 -13.61 18.38
N GLU A 130 -12.34 -13.10 17.91
CA GLU A 130 -13.63 -13.79 17.99
C GLU A 130 -13.69 -15.01 17.06
N CYS A 131 -13.03 -14.96 15.91
CA CYS A 131 -12.84 -16.13 15.06
C CYS A 131 -11.96 -17.17 15.78
N ARG A 132 -10.83 -16.76 16.36
CA ARG A 132 -9.90 -17.64 17.06
C ARG A 132 -10.53 -18.34 18.26
N LYS A 133 -11.35 -17.64 19.06
CA LYS A 133 -12.15 -18.21 20.16
C LYS A 133 -12.97 -19.43 19.77
N ARG A 134 -13.40 -19.50 18.51
CA ARG A 134 -14.32 -20.53 18.00
C ARG A 134 -13.65 -21.55 17.09
N THR A 135 -12.39 -21.34 16.72
CA THR A 135 -11.67 -22.13 15.69
C THR A 135 -10.30 -22.65 16.15
N ALA A 136 -9.79 -22.20 17.30
CA ALA A 136 -8.50 -22.66 17.80
C ALA A 136 -8.52 -24.17 18.12
N GLU A 137 -7.38 -24.83 17.98
CA GLU A 137 -7.23 -26.29 18.11
C GLU A 137 -7.70 -26.84 19.46
N TRP A 138 -7.65 -26.02 20.52
CA TRP A 138 -8.06 -26.40 21.85
C TRP A 138 -9.57 -26.30 22.13
N VAL A 139 -10.34 -25.70 21.22
CA VAL A 139 -11.78 -25.57 21.36
C VAL A 139 -12.41 -26.94 21.11
N LYS A 140 -13.17 -27.47 22.07
CA LYS A 140 -13.81 -28.78 21.95
C LYS A 140 -14.95 -28.72 20.92
N LYS A 141 -14.82 -29.51 19.84
CA LYS A 141 -15.81 -29.63 18.76
C LYS A 141 -17.17 -30.06 19.30
N GLY A 142 -18.25 -29.43 18.81
CA GLY A 142 -19.62 -29.73 19.26
C GLY A 142 -20.09 -29.03 20.54
N GLN A 143 -19.36 -28.04 21.06
CA GLN A 143 -19.83 -27.13 22.11
C GLN A 143 -20.47 -25.86 21.50
N SER A 144 -21.30 -25.16 22.27
CA SER A 144 -22.08 -23.98 21.85
C SER A 144 -21.23 -22.79 21.35
N GLU A 145 -19.93 -22.76 21.65
CA GLU A 145 -19.02 -21.68 21.26
C GLU A 145 -18.20 -21.98 20.00
N THR A 146 -18.52 -23.05 19.25
CA THR A 146 -17.79 -23.43 18.03
C THR A 146 -18.32 -22.70 16.78
N CYS A 147 -17.48 -22.59 15.75
CA CYS A 147 -17.89 -22.01 14.47
C CYS A 147 -18.36 -23.12 13.50
N ILE A 148 -19.68 -23.25 13.31
CA ILE A 148 -20.29 -24.23 12.40
C ILE A 148 -19.66 -24.21 11.01
N PHE A 149 -19.44 -23.01 10.45
CA PHE A 149 -18.82 -22.85 9.12
C PHE A 149 -17.40 -23.42 9.05
N TYR A 150 -16.61 -23.27 10.11
CA TYR A 150 -15.25 -23.80 10.17
C TYR A 150 -15.26 -25.32 10.37
N GLU A 151 -16.11 -25.83 11.27
CA GLU A 151 -16.22 -27.28 11.50
C GLU A 151 -16.65 -28.03 10.24
N ASN A 152 -17.63 -27.50 9.51
CA ASN A 152 -18.08 -28.08 8.24
C ASN A 152 -16.97 -28.06 7.19
N PHE A 153 -16.22 -26.95 7.13
CA PHE A 153 -15.03 -26.87 6.29
C PHE A 153 -14.00 -27.93 6.69
N GLU A 154 -13.64 -28.09 7.97
CA GLU A 154 -12.66 -29.12 8.36
C GLU A 154 -13.12 -30.54 8.01
N LYS A 155 -14.40 -30.86 8.21
CA LYS A 155 -14.97 -32.17 7.89
C LYS A 155 -14.94 -32.50 6.40
N SER A 156 -15.08 -31.49 5.53
CA SER A 156 -15.28 -31.67 4.08
C SER A 156 -14.23 -30.98 3.20
N SER A 157 -13.20 -30.37 3.78
CA SER A 157 -12.28 -29.44 3.10
C SER A 157 -11.69 -29.99 1.79
N LYS A 158 -11.31 -31.28 1.79
CA LYS A 158 -10.77 -31.93 0.59
C LYS A 158 -11.80 -32.11 -0.51
N ASP A 159 -13.03 -32.49 -0.14
CA ASP A 159 -14.12 -32.73 -1.07
C ASP A 159 -14.67 -31.42 -1.64
N VAL A 160 -14.77 -30.39 -0.80
CA VAL A 160 -15.21 -29.05 -1.19
C VAL A 160 -14.31 -28.48 -2.27
N ILE A 161 -13.00 -28.51 -2.04
CA ILE A 161 -12.04 -27.93 -2.98
C ILE A 161 -11.93 -28.78 -4.24
N ALA A 162 -12.11 -30.11 -4.14
CA ALA A 162 -12.14 -30.98 -5.31
C ALA A 162 -13.39 -30.78 -6.19
N ASN A 163 -14.52 -30.43 -5.58
CA ASN A 163 -15.80 -30.25 -6.26
C ASN A 163 -16.07 -28.81 -6.72
N LEU A 164 -15.27 -27.84 -6.28
CA LEU A 164 -15.39 -26.46 -6.75
C LEU A 164 -14.96 -26.38 -8.23
N PRO A 165 -15.79 -25.79 -9.11
CA PRO A 165 -15.45 -25.65 -10.51
C PRO A 165 -14.19 -24.79 -10.70
N ASN A 166 -13.44 -25.05 -11.77
CA ASN A 166 -12.36 -24.14 -12.18
C ASN A 166 -13.00 -22.84 -12.68
N ASP A 167 -12.97 -21.81 -11.83
CA ASP A 167 -13.54 -20.50 -12.11
C ASP A 167 -12.80 -19.42 -11.29
N VAL A 168 -13.28 -18.18 -11.42
CA VAL A 168 -12.82 -17.01 -10.68
C VAL A 168 -13.68 -16.79 -9.44
N TYR A 169 -13.02 -16.72 -8.29
CA TYR A 169 -13.64 -16.55 -6.99
C TYR A 169 -13.28 -15.20 -6.38
N SER A 170 -14.18 -14.22 -6.52
CA SER A 170 -14.12 -12.95 -5.79
C SER A 170 -14.40 -13.13 -4.30
N LEU A 171 -14.15 -12.12 -3.48
CA LEU A 171 -14.50 -12.18 -2.05
C LEU A 171 -16.01 -12.33 -1.88
N ASN A 172 -16.80 -11.67 -2.73
CA ASN A 172 -18.25 -11.78 -2.72
C ASN A 172 -18.74 -13.17 -3.12
N ASP A 173 -18.11 -13.78 -4.13
CA ASP A 173 -18.46 -15.15 -4.57
C ASP A 173 -18.13 -16.16 -3.48
N LEU A 174 -16.95 -16.05 -2.86
CA LEU A 174 -16.56 -16.91 -1.74
C LEU A 174 -17.54 -16.81 -0.58
N ARG A 175 -18.00 -15.59 -0.23
CA ARG A 175 -19.01 -15.40 0.82
C ARG A 175 -20.35 -16.01 0.47
N LYS A 176 -20.84 -15.80 -0.76
CA LYS A 176 -22.11 -16.37 -1.24
C LYS A 176 -22.05 -17.89 -1.26
N ASN A 177 -20.97 -18.44 -1.82
CA ASN A 177 -20.75 -19.88 -1.91
C ASN A 177 -20.64 -20.50 -0.52
N GLY A 178 -19.86 -19.91 0.38
CA GLY A 178 -19.74 -20.41 1.76
C GLY A 178 -21.03 -20.26 2.58
N ALA A 179 -21.87 -19.26 2.30
CA ALA A 179 -23.20 -19.17 2.90
C ALA A 179 -24.13 -20.27 2.39
N PHE A 180 -24.10 -20.56 1.08
CA PHE A 180 -24.90 -21.60 0.45
C PHE A 180 -24.46 -23.02 0.90
N SER A 181 -23.15 -23.28 0.96
CA SER A 181 -22.59 -24.58 1.37
C SER A 181 -22.38 -24.72 2.88
N ILE A 182 -22.69 -23.69 3.67
CA ILE A 182 -22.46 -23.61 5.12
C ILE A 182 -21.00 -23.93 5.47
N GLN A 183 -20.07 -23.26 4.79
CA GLN A 183 -18.62 -23.42 4.95
C GLN A 183 -17.93 -22.09 5.11
N CYS A 184 -16.79 -22.10 5.81
CA CYS A 184 -16.05 -20.88 6.09
C CYS A 184 -15.36 -20.36 4.81
N PRO A 185 -15.73 -19.17 4.28
CA PRO A 185 -15.12 -18.63 3.07
C PRO A 185 -13.63 -18.35 3.24
N TYR A 186 -13.22 -17.85 4.42
CA TYR A 186 -11.83 -17.50 4.69
C TYR A 186 -10.88 -18.71 4.61
N PHE A 187 -11.22 -19.80 5.30
CA PHE A 187 -10.39 -21.02 5.28
C PHE A 187 -10.48 -21.74 3.93
N THR A 188 -11.63 -21.68 3.27
CA THR A 188 -11.78 -22.19 1.89
C THR A 188 -10.84 -21.46 0.94
N ALA A 189 -10.85 -20.12 0.94
CA ALA A 189 -9.94 -19.32 0.12
C ALA A 189 -8.47 -19.61 0.42
N ARG A 190 -8.11 -19.74 1.71
CA ARG A 190 -6.74 -20.04 2.15
C ARG A 190 -6.23 -21.40 1.64
N GLU A 191 -7.08 -22.42 1.58
CA GLU A 191 -6.69 -23.69 0.97
C GLU A 191 -6.73 -23.64 -0.56
N MET A 192 -7.68 -22.92 -1.17
CA MET A 192 -7.75 -22.72 -2.63
C MET A 192 -6.50 -22.06 -3.18
N VAL A 193 -5.92 -21.09 -2.45
CA VAL A 193 -4.64 -20.45 -2.79
C VAL A 193 -3.54 -21.46 -3.11
N LYS A 194 -3.52 -22.61 -2.44
CA LYS A 194 -2.52 -23.65 -2.70
C LYS A 194 -2.71 -24.23 -4.11
N LYS A 195 -3.95 -24.47 -4.56
CA LYS A 195 -4.23 -25.09 -5.87
C LYS A 195 -4.43 -24.09 -7.02
N ALA A 196 -4.83 -22.87 -6.72
CA ALA A 196 -5.16 -21.86 -7.72
C ALA A 196 -3.96 -21.48 -8.60
N ASN A 197 -4.21 -21.24 -9.88
CA ASN A 197 -3.21 -20.76 -10.83
C ASN A 197 -3.03 -19.24 -10.73
N ILE A 198 -4.08 -18.52 -10.34
CA ILE A 198 -4.04 -17.07 -10.20
C ILE A 198 -4.49 -16.73 -8.79
N VAL A 199 -3.64 -16.01 -8.06
CA VAL A 199 -3.92 -15.58 -6.69
C VAL A 199 -3.82 -14.08 -6.62
N VAL A 200 -4.87 -13.42 -6.14
CA VAL A 200 -4.89 -11.96 -5.95
C VAL A 200 -4.78 -11.64 -4.47
N TYR A 201 -3.70 -10.95 -4.08
CA TYR A 201 -3.32 -10.61 -2.71
C TYR A 201 -3.23 -9.12 -2.47
N ASN A 202 -3.28 -8.74 -1.18
CA ASN A 202 -2.70 -7.47 -0.75
C ASN A 202 -1.17 -7.60 -0.65
N TYR A 203 -0.42 -6.54 -0.97
CA TYR A 203 1.05 -6.46 -0.84
C TYR A 203 1.58 -7.02 0.49
N LEU A 204 0.90 -6.72 1.59
CA LEU A 204 1.35 -7.09 2.94
C LEU A 204 1.43 -8.61 3.14
N TYR A 205 0.68 -9.42 2.38
CA TYR A 205 0.79 -10.88 2.46
C TYR A 205 2.12 -11.42 1.93
N LEU A 206 2.88 -10.63 1.15
CA LEU A 206 4.23 -11.00 0.71
C LEU A 206 5.33 -10.24 1.47
N ILE A 207 5.08 -8.97 1.79
CA ILE A 207 6.10 -8.06 2.36
C ILE A 207 6.22 -8.22 3.87
N ASP A 208 5.09 -8.39 4.58
CA ASP A 208 5.10 -8.46 6.05
C ASP A 208 5.60 -9.84 6.51
N PRO A 209 6.74 -9.92 7.23
CA PRO A 209 7.28 -11.18 7.72
C PRO A 209 6.34 -11.89 8.70
N GLY A 210 5.44 -11.17 9.37
CA GLY A 210 4.44 -11.77 10.27
C GLY A 210 3.31 -12.51 9.56
N ILE A 211 3.11 -12.27 8.26
CA ILE A 211 1.95 -12.77 7.49
C ILE A 211 2.36 -13.71 6.35
N SER A 212 3.61 -13.63 5.85
CA SER A 212 4.07 -14.22 4.58
C SER A 212 4.16 -15.76 4.47
N SER A 213 3.62 -16.51 5.42
CA SER A 213 3.80 -17.97 5.56
C SER A 213 2.76 -18.85 4.85
N LEU A 214 1.98 -18.32 3.90
CA LEU A 214 0.82 -19.04 3.33
C LEU A 214 1.16 -20.00 2.18
N LEU A 215 2.25 -19.78 1.45
CA LEU A 215 2.63 -20.59 0.29
C LEU A 215 3.76 -21.56 0.61
N SER A 216 3.72 -22.74 -0.01
CA SER A 216 4.79 -23.74 0.11
C SER A 216 6.01 -23.38 -0.75
N LYS A 217 7.23 -23.80 -0.35
CA LYS A 217 8.49 -23.45 -1.04
C LYS A 217 8.51 -23.83 -2.51
N ASP A 218 7.94 -24.97 -2.89
CA ASP A 218 7.93 -25.45 -4.27
C ASP A 218 7.02 -24.62 -5.17
N GLN A 219 5.89 -24.15 -4.63
CA GLN A 219 4.96 -23.28 -5.35
C GLN A 219 5.55 -21.89 -5.61
N ILE A 220 6.47 -21.44 -4.77
CA ILE A 220 7.05 -20.10 -4.85
C ILE A 220 8.04 -19.97 -6.00
N LYS A 221 8.84 -21.00 -6.28
CA LYS A 221 9.91 -20.95 -7.29
C LYS A 221 9.42 -20.89 -8.74
N GLU A 222 8.25 -21.44 -9.04
CA GLU A 222 7.65 -21.46 -10.39
C GLU A 222 6.48 -20.45 -10.49
N SER A 223 6.55 -19.38 -9.70
CA SER A 223 5.55 -18.32 -9.65
C SER A 223 6.08 -17.00 -10.21
N VAL A 224 5.21 -16.27 -10.89
CA VAL A 224 5.41 -14.85 -11.24
C VAL A 224 4.67 -14.00 -10.22
N VAL A 225 5.33 -12.97 -9.70
CA VAL A 225 4.72 -11.97 -8.82
C VAL A 225 4.58 -10.66 -9.58
N VAL A 226 3.40 -10.05 -9.50
CA VAL A 226 3.12 -8.73 -10.08
C VAL A 226 2.73 -7.80 -8.94
N PHE A 227 3.46 -6.71 -8.76
CA PHE A 227 3.05 -5.59 -7.90
C PHE A 227 2.45 -4.50 -8.78
N ASP A 228 1.13 -4.31 -8.67
CA ASP A 228 0.40 -3.31 -9.44
C ASP A 228 0.15 -2.05 -8.61
N GLU A 229 0.42 -0.87 -9.18
CA GLU A 229 0.50 0.42 -8.48
C GLU A 229 1.68 0.52 -7.50
N ALA A 230 2.83 -0.06 -7.90
CA ALA A 230 4.03 -0.20 -7.07
C ALA A 230 4.81 1.11 -6.82
N HIS A 231 4.20 2.28 -7.01
CA HIS A 231 4.90 3.57 -6.86
C HIS A 231 5.28 3.88 -5.40
N ASN A 232 4.53 3.39 -4.39
CA ASN A 232 4.88 3.53 -2.96
C ASN A 232 5.46 2.25 -2.33
N ILE A 233 5.97 1.32 -3.13
CA ILE A 233 6.44 0.03 -2.63
C ILE A 233 7.52 0.18 -1.54
N ASP A 234 8.38 1.20 -1.68
CA ASP A 234 9.43 1.52 -0.71
C ASP A 234 8.89 1.91 0.66
N ASP A 235 7.83 2.73 0.69
CA ASP A 235 7.17 3.15 1.93
C ASP A 235 6.44 1.98 2.59
N VAL A 236 5.83 1.09 1.81
CA VAL A 236 5.19 -0.14 2.33
C VAL A 236 6.23 -1.06 2.97
N CYS A 237 7.39 -1.24 2.33
CA CYS A 237 8.49 -2.03 2.89
C CYS A 237 9.02 -1.45 4.20
N ILE A 238 9.23 -0.13 4.26
CA ILE A 238 9.75 0.54 5.45
C ILE A 238 8.75 0.50 6.61
N GLU A 239 7.47 0.72 6.35
CA GLU A 239 6.43 0.69 7.39
C GLU A 239 6.25 -0.72 7.96
N ALA A 240 6.36 -1.78 7.14
CA ALA A 240 6.26 -3.17 7.59
C ALA A 240 7.33 -3.57 8.63
N TYR A 241 8.50 -2.90 8.59
CA TYR A 241 9.61 -3.15 9.50
C TYR A 241 9.76 -2.10 10.60
N THR A 242 9.01 -0.99 10.53
CA THR A 242 9.07 0.09 11.51
C THR A 242 8.15 -0.20 12.70
N VAL A 243 8.69 -0.13 13.92
CA VAL A 243 7.91 -0.42 15.14
C VAL A 243 7.91 0.81 16.06
N ARG A 244 6.71 1.20 16.51
CA ARG A 244 6.49 2.38 17.36
C ARG A 244 6.01 1.97 18.75
N LEU A 245 6.63 2.53 19.78
CA LEU A 245 6.30 2.34 21.18
C LEU A 245 6.08 3.69 21.87
N ASN A 246 5.04 3.77 22.69
CA ASN A 246 4.75 4.91 23.55
C ASN A 246 4.47 4.43 24.99
N LYS A 247 4.28 5.38 25.91
CA LYS A 247 4.02 5.08 27.32
C LYS A 247 2.75 4.23 27.54
N PRO A 248 1.60 4.52 26.88
CA PRO A 248 0.42 3.65 26.94
C PRO A 248 0.70 2.19 26.54
N ILE A 249 1.33 1.94 25.39
CA ILE A 249 1.65 0.58 24.91
C ILE A 249 2.49 -0.18 25.93
N LEU A 250 3.53 0.45 26.48
CA LEU A 250 4.40 -0.20 27.48
C LEU A 250 3.67 -0.49 28.80
N ALA A 251 2.75 0.38 29.22
CA ALA A 251 1.94 0.16 30.41
C ALA A 251 0.95 -0.98 30.20
N GLU A 252 0.29 -1.03 29.05
CA GLU A 252 -0.65 -2.10 28.68
C GLU A 252 0.07 -3.44 28.52
N ALA A 253 1.27 -3.47 27.95
CA ALA A 253 2.09 -4.67 27.85
C ALA A 253 2.43 -5.27 29.23
N ILE A 254 2.68 -4.43 30.25
CA ILE A 254 2.86 -4.92 31.64
C ILE A 254 1.56 -5.49 32.21
N ASN A 255 0.43 -4.86 31.93
CA ASN A 255 -0.87 -5.39 32.36
C ASN A 255 -1.17 -6.72 31.68
N ASN A 256 -0.84 -6.86 30.39
CA ASN A 256 -0.90 -8.14 29.68
C ASN A 256 -0.05 -9.21 30.38
N LEU A 257 1.20 -8.91 30.74
CA LEU A 257 2.05 -9.85 31.47
C LEU A 257 1.48 -10.26 32.83
N LYS A 258 0.85 -9.35 33.56
CA LYS A 258 0.17 -9.69 34.83
C LYS A 258 -0.97 -10.69 34.60
N ILE A 259 -1.75 -10.53 33.52
CA ILE A 259 -2.82 -11.48 33.17
C ILE A 259 -2.23 -12.87 32.89
N VAL A 260 -1.16 -12.95 32.09
CA VAL A 260 -0.46 -14.22 31.81
C VAL A 260 0.08 -14.85 33.11
N GLU A 261 0.69 -14.03 33.97
CA GLU A 261 1.24 -14.47 35.25
C GLU A 261 0.17 -15.03 36.18
N THR A 262 -0.98 -14.35 36.32
CA THR A 262 -2.11 -14.84 37.10
C THR A 262 -2.64 -16.17 36.57
N GLN A 263 -2.71 -16.35 35.24
CA GLN A 263 -3.11 -17.63 34.65
C GLN A 263 -2.11 -18.76 34.97
N ILE A 264 -0.81 -18.49 34.91
CA ILE A 264 0.22 -19.47 35.28
C ILE A 264 0.18 -19.80 36.79
N GLN A 265 -0.16 -18.81 37.62
CA GLN A 265 -0.28 -18.95 39.08
C GLN A 265 -1.59 -19.60 39.52
N SER A 266 -2.60 -19.73 38.66
CA SER A 266 -3.91 -20.30 39.01
C SER A 266 -3.90 -21.80 39.38
N GLU A 267 -2.73 -22.41 39.58
CA GLU A 267 -2.45 -23.75 40.14
C GLU A 267 -3.33 -24.91 39.64
N THR A 268 -3.97 -24.77 38.49
CA THR A 268 -4.75 -25.87 37.92
C THR A 268 -3.80 -26.93 37.37
N ASN A 269 -3.95 -28.19 37.81
CA ASN A 269 -3.14 -29.33 37.36
C ASN A 269 -3.04 -29.41 35.82
N GLU A 270 -4.11 -29.04 35.12
CA GLU A 270 -4.17 -29.01 33.65
C GLU A 270 -3.17 -28.02 33.02
N ILE A 271 -3.06 -26.80 33.57
CA ILE A 271 -2.13 -25.77 33.06
C ILE A 271 -0.69 -26.20 33.32
N GLN A 272 -0.39 -26.72 34.52
CA GLN A 272 0.94 -27.21 34.85
C GLN A 272 1.37 -28.36 33.93
N ASN A 273 0.46 -29.29 33.64
CA ASN A 273 0.74 -30.38 32.70
C ASN A 273 1.06 -29.87 31.29
N ARG A 274 0.25 -28.94 30.75
CA ARG A 274 0.49 -28.35 29.43
C ARG A 274 1.83 -27.60 29.35
N LEU A 275 2.18 -26.82 30.36
CA LEU A 275 3.45 -26.11 30.43
C LEU A 275 4.64 -27.08 30.52
N ASN A 276 4.50 -28.18 31.26
CA ASN A 276 5.53 -29.22 31.34
C ASN A 276 5.69 -29.97 30.00
N GLU A 277 4.61 -30.25 29.29
CA GLU A 277 4.65 -30.84 27.95
C GLU A 277 5.32 -29.91 26.93
N GLU A 278 4.96 -28.62 26.92
CA GLU A 278 5.62 -27.61 26.09
C GLU A 278 7.12 -27.57 26.38
N TYR A 279 7.51 -27.52 27.66
CA TYR A 279 8.91 -27.51 28.06
C TYR A 279 9.68 -28.75 27.55
N LYS A 280 9.07 -29.94 27.64
CA LYS A 280 9.65 -31.17 27.08
C LYS A 280 9.78 -31.10 25.56
N LYS A 281 8.78 -30.58 24.84
CA LYS A 281 8.83 -30.37 23.38
C LYS A 281 9.97 -29.42 22.99
N LEU A 282 10.14 -28.32 23.71
CA LEU A 282 11.22 -27.35 23.49
C LEU A 282 12.62 -27.95 23.68
N ILE A 283 12.78 -28.91 24.61
CA ILE A 283 14.05 -29.63 24.79
C ILE A 283 14.27 -30.63 23.65
N LYS A 284 13.26 -31.42 23.30
CA LYS A 284 13.37 -32.44 22.25
C LYS A 284 13.74 -31.85 20.88
N ASN A 285 13.26 -30.64 20.57
CA ASN A 285 13.61 -29.93 19.33
C ASN A 285 15.11 -29.55 19.25
N LEU A 286 15.88 -29.62 20.34
CA LEU A 286 17.34 -29.41 20.33
C LEU A 286 18.11 -30.67 19.98
N GLU A 287 17.56 -31.85 20.31
CA GLU A 287 18.21 -33.15 20.19
C GLU A 287 18.11 -33.69 18.75
N ASN A 288 17.02 -33.38 18.05
CA ASN A 288 16.80 -33.74 16.64
C ASN A 288 17.31 -32.65 15.69
N LYS A 289 18.63 -32.39 15.66
CA LYS A 289 19.27 -31.63 14.58
C LYS A 289 19.66 -32.58 13.43
N PRO A 290 18.85 -32.76 12.38
CA PRO A 290 19.39 -33.25 11.12
C PRO A 290 20.34 -32.19 10.55
N GLU A 291 21.54 -32.59 10.15
CA GLU A 291 22.50 -31.70 9.49
C GLU A 291 21.88 -31.13 8.20
N GLY A 292 21.71 -29.81 8.12
CA GLY A 292 21.38 -29.11 6.86
C GLY A 292 20.13 -28.22 6.84
N GLU A 293 19.24 -28.25 7.84
CA GLU A 293 18.07 -27.35 7.87
C GLU A 293 18.34 -26.07 8.69
N LEU A 294 18.45 -24.92 8.02
CA LEU A 294 18.79 -23.62 8.63
C LEU A 294 17.69 -23.00 9.52
N ASN A 295 16.49 -23.59 9.63
CA ASN A 295 15.29 -22.93 10.19
C ASN A 295 14.51 -23.77 11.23
N GLN A 296 15.18 -24.50 12.14
CA GLN A 296 14.47 -25.01 13.32
C GLN A 296 14.46 -23.97 14.45
N LEU A 297 13.28 -23.74 15.01
CA LEU A 297 13.03 -22.80 16.09
C LEU A 297 13.74 -23.24 17.38
N VAL A 298 14.83 -22.58 17.74
CA VAL A 298 15.60 -22.86 18.96
C VAL A 298 15.30 -21.81 20.02
N ILE A 299 14.55 -22.19 21.04
CA ILE A 299 14.27 -21.32 22.20
C ILE A 299 15.43 -21.43 23.23
N PRO A 300 16.08 -20.30 23.59
CA PRO A 300 17.16 -20.27 24.57
C PRO A 300 16.74 -20.78 25.95
N GLY A 301 17.65 -21.47 26.64
CA GLY A 301 17.39 -22.13 27.92
C GLY A 301 16.80 -21.21 28.99
N GLN A 302 17.25 -19.95 29.01
CA GLN A 302 16.86 -18.92 29.96
C GLN A 302 15.36 -18.64 29.92
N ILE A 303 14.74 -18.69 28.73
CA ILE A 303 13.33 -18.34 28.51
C ILE A 303 12.41 -19.53 28.23
N ARG A 304 12.90 -20.78 28.31
CA ARG A 304 12.04 -21.97 28.10
C ARG A 304 10.92 -22.06 29.12
N LYS A 305 11.23 -21.87 30.40
CA LYS A 305 10.22 -21.87 31.48
C LYS A 305 9.38 -20.61 31.40
N ALA A 306 8.06 -20.77 31.46
CA ALA A 306 7.12 -19.66 31.32
C ALA A 306 7.32 -18.55 32.38
N ARG A 307 7.59 -18.91 33.64
CA ARG A 307 7.90 -17.94 34.71
C ARG A 307 9.13 -17.08 34.37
N ASN A 308 10.23 -17.74 33.98
CA ASN A 308 11.47 -17.04 33.60
C ASN A 308 11.25 -16.12 32.39
N PHE A 309 10.43 -16.54 31.43
CA PHE A 309 10.09 -15.71 30.28
C PHE A 309 9.30 -14.46 30.67
N ILE A 310 8.34 -14.57 31.59
CA ILE A 310 7.61 -13.40 32.12
C ILE A 310 8.57 -12.43 32.81
N ASP A 311 9.45 -12.94 33.67
CA ASP A 311 10.43 -12.10 34.36
C ASP A 311 11.41 -11.43 33.39
N PHE A 312 11.81 -12.15 32.35
CA PHE A 312 12.59 -11.61 31.24
C PHE A 312 11.84 -10.46 30.54
N MET A 313 10.57 -10.67 30.14
CA MET A 313 9.78 -9.64 29.47
C MET A 313 9.48 -8.43 30.37
N LYS A 314 9.28 -8.63 31.68
CA LYS A 314 9.16 -7.54 32.66
C LYS A 314 10.43 -6.68 32.68
N ARG A 315 11.61 -7.32 32.70
CA ARG A 315 12.91 -6.61 32.65
C ARG A 315 13.06 -5.83 31.34
N VAL A 316 12.76 -6.46 30.20
CA VAL A 316 12.73 -5.79 28.88
C VAL A 316 11.86 -4.53 28.89
N ILE A 317 10.58 -4.66 29.29
CA ILE A 317 9.65 -3.52 29.28
C ILE A 317 10.11 -2.43 30.24
N ASN A 318 10.64 -2.79 31.42
CA ASN A 318 11.14 -1.81 32.39
C ASN A 318 12.36 -1.04 31.86
N SER A 319 13.31 -1.71 31.20
CA SER A 319 14.44 -1.05 30.53
C SER A 319 13.95 -0.08 29.44
N LEU A 320 12.99 -0.50 28.61
CA LEU A 320 12.40 0.37 27.58
C LEU A 320 11.64 1.56 28.17
N ARG A 321 10.89 1.36 29.26
CA ARG A 321 10.20 2.45 29.99
C ARG A 321 11.18 3.45 30.56
N LYS A 322 12.30 3.00 31.12
CA LYS A 322 13.34 3.88 31.63
C LYS A 322 14.01 4.66 30.50
N LYS A 323 14.41 4.00 29.40
CA LYS A 323 14.95 4.70 28.22
C LYS A 323 13.99 5.74 27.65
N LEU A 324 12.69 5.44 27.59
CA LEU A 324 11.67 6.41 27.17
C LEU A 324 11.58 7.61 28.13
N LYS A 325 11.68 7.36 29.45
CA LYS A 325 11.68 8.43 30.46
C LYS A 325 12.95 9.28 30.39
N ASP A 326 14.12 8.67 30.33
CA ASP A 326 15.41 9.38 30.34
C ASP A 326 15.53 10.28 29.09
N ASN A 327 15.14 9.77 27.91
CA ASN A 327 15.13 10.57 26.68
C ASN A 327 13.99 11.60 26.65
N SER A 328 12.93 11.45 27.45
CA SER A 328 11.83 12.42 27.48
C SER A 328 12.24 13.78 28.00
N GLU A 329 13.20 13.82 28.93
CA GLU A 329 13.73 15.06 29.50
C GLU A 329 14.62 15.79 28.50
N ALA A 330 15.51 15.08 27.82
CA ALA A 330 16.35 15.63 26.75
C ALA A 330 15.53 16.10 25.53
N LEU A 331 14.35 15.52 25.28
CA LEU A 331 13.41 15.99 24.25
C LEU A 331 12.70 17.32 24.59
N LYS A 332 13.00 17.95 25.73
CA LYS A 332 12.54 19.33 26.00
C LYS A 332 13.39 20.37 25.26
N THR A 333 14.66 20.06 24.98
CA THR A 333 15.61 20.97 24.31
C THR A 333 15.90 20.56 22.87
N SER A 334 15.66 19.30 22.50
CA SER A 334 15.86 18.77 21.15
C SER A 334 14.56 18.24 20.54
N HIS A 335 14.36 18.44 19.23
CA HIS A 335 13.16 17.94 18.53
C HIS A 335 13.12 16.41 18.41
N ALA A 336 14.28 15.77 18.27
CA ALA A 336 14.42 14.31 18.21
C ALA A 336 15.77 13.89 18.81
N ILE A 337 15.85 12.65 19.30
CA ILE A 337 17.08 12.01 19.77
C ILE A 337 17.26 10.70 19.04
N LEU A 338 18.46 10.45 18.53
CA LEU A 338 18.78 9.32 17.68
C LEU A 338 19.79 8.41 18.36
N HIS A 339 19.53 7.11 18.29
CA HIS A 339 20.42 6.07 18.80
C HIS A 339 20.67 5.02 17.71
N ASN A 340 21.93 4.60 17.58
CA ASN A 340 22.27 3.44 16.76
C ASN A 340 21.75 2.17 17.42
N THR A 341 21.20 1.24 16.64
CA THR A 341 20.63 -0.03 17.11
C THR A 341 21.60 -0.84 17.97
N LYS A 342 22.87 -0.96 17.55
CA LYS A 342 23.90 -1.68 18.31
C LYS A 342 24.12 -1.10 19.71
N SER A 343 24.37 0.21 19.80
CA SER A 343 24.58 0.90 21.08
C SER A 343 23.32 0.84 21.95
N PHE A 344 22.14 1.04 21.36
CA PHE A 344 20.88 0.93 22.10
C PHE A 344 20.62 -0.49 22.62
N THR A 345 21.00 -1.51 21.85
CA THR A 345 20.94 -2.91 22.28
C THR A 345 21.86 -3.17 23.46
N GLU A 346 23.13 -2.76 23.39
CA GLU A 346 24.09 -2.92 24.49
C GLU A 346 23.62 -2.21 25.78
N ASP A 347 22.99 -1.05 25.63
CA ASP A 347 22.39 -0.28 26.72
C ASP A 347 21.25 -1.03 27.42
N ILE A 348 20.27 -1.54 26.67
CA ILE A 348 19.14 -2.28 27.26
C ILE A 348 19.62 -3.61 27.88
N GLN A 349 20.66 -4.23 27.30
CA GLN A 349 21.23 -5.47 27.82
C GLN A 349 21.88 -5.26 29.18
N LYS A 350 22.73 -4.23 29.31
CA LYS A 350 23.38 -3.88 30.58
C LYS A 350 22.35 -3.48 31.63
N GLU A 351 21.34 -2.71 31.24
CA GLU A 351 20.31 -2.22 32.17
C GLU A 351 19.39 -3.33 32.68
N GLY A 352 18.94 -4.23 31.80
CA GLY A 352 18.00 -5.30 32.15
C GLY A 352 18.66 -6.64 32.53
N ASN A 353 19.99 -6.73 32.44
CA ASN A 353 20.74 -8.00 32.49
C ASN A 353 20.14 -9.05 31.52
N LEU A 354 20.08 -8.70 30.23
CA LEU A 354 19.39 -9.44 29.17
C LEU A 354 20.40 -10.08 28.20
N ASP A 355 20.15 -11.33 27.81
CA ASP A 355 20.93 -12.02 26.79
C ASP A 355 20.37 -11.83 25.38
N ILE A 356 21.26 -11.76 24.39
CA ILE A 356 20.93 -11.47 22.99
C ILE A 356 20.02 -12.54 22.39
N ASP A 357 20.31 -13.82 22.66
CA ASP A 357 19.58 -14.92 22.04
C ASP A 357 18.12 -14.96 22.52
N SER A 358 17.87 -14.66 23.80
CA SER A 358 16.51 -14.53 24.32
C SER A 358 15.76 -13.33 23.75
N LEU A 359 16.44 -12.20 23.50
CA LEU A 359 15.84 -11.05 22.82
C LEU A 359 15.44 -11.39 21.38
N LYS A 360 16.28 -12.14 20.64
CA LYS A 360 15.98 -12.60 19.27
C LYS A 360 14.77 -13.53 19.20
N GLN A 361 14.57 -14.38 20.21
CA GLN A 361 13.57 -15.44 20.21
C GLN A 361 12.31 -15.11 21.03
N CYS A 362 12.21 -13.89 21.58
CA CYS A 362 11.13 -13.53 22.51
C CYS A 362 9.74 -13.51 21.87
N GLY A 363 9.59 -13.10 20.61
CA GLY A 363 8.27 -13.08 19.93
C GLY A 363 7.75 -14.48 19.63
N GLU A 364 8.62 -15.37 19.13
CA GLU A 364 8.28 -16.78 18.95
C GLU A 364 7.93 -17.46 20.28
N ARG A 365 8.73 -17.20 21.32
CA ARG A 365 8.45 -17.70 22.68
C ARG A 365 7.10 -17.20 23.20
N LEU A 366 6.76 -15.93 22.95
CA LEU A 366 5.48 -15.34 23.34
C LEU A 366 4.32 -16.06 22.63
N ASN A 367 4.40 -16.24 21.31
CA ASN A 367 3.38 -16.91 20.52
C ASN A 367 3.12 -18.33 21.03
N LEU A 368 4.20 -19.09 21.31
CA LEU A 368 4.09 -20.42 21.91
C LEU A 368 3.40 -20.38 23.28
N LEU A 369 3.77 -19.44 24.16
CA LEU A 369 3.18 -19.33 25.49
C LEU A 369 1.68 -19.03 25.41
N LEU A 370 1.28 -18.07 24.57
CA LEU A 370 -0.12 -17.69 24.40
C LEU A 370 -0.95 -18.86 23.86
N ASN A 371 -0.39 -19.67 22.97
CA ASN A 371 -1.01 -20.90 22.47
C ASN A 371 -1.17 -21.95 23.57
N THR A 372 -0.13 -22.21 24.37
CA THR A 372 -0.18 -23.19 25.47
C THR A 372 -1.21 -22.80 26.54
N LEU A 373 -1.31 -21.49 26.83
CA LEU A 373 -2.30 -20.94 27.76
C LEU A 373 -3.70 -20.82 27.14
N GLN A 374 -3.88 -21.19 25.87
CA GLN A 374 -5.17 -21.16 25.17
C GLN A 374 -5.83 -19.78 25.17
N ILE A 375 -5.01 -18.73 25.13
CA ILE A 375 -5.47 -17.35 25.10
C ILE A 375 -6.05 -17.07 23.71
N ALA A 376 -7.36 -16.90 23.66
CA ALA A 376 -8.07 -16.64 22.41
C ALA A 376 -8.15 -15.14 22.06
N GLU A 377 -8.09 -14.25 23.06
CA GLU A 377 -8.16 -12.80 22.88
C GLU A 377 -6.82 -12.17 22.50
N THR A 378 -6.24 -12.60 21.38
CA THR A 378 -4.91 -12.15 20.91
C THR A 378 -4.81 -10.63 20.73
N ASP A 379 -5.91 -9.97 20.36
CA ASP A 379 -5.94 -8.52 20.14
C ASP A 379 -5.58 -7.73 21.41
N LYS A 380 -5.97 -8.24 22.59
CA LYS A 380 -5.62 -7.63 23.89
C LYS A 380 -4.12 -7.71 24.19
N PHE A 381 -3.41 -8.66 23.58
CA PHE A 381 -1.98 -8.88 23.75
C PHE A 381 -1.15 -8.24 22.63
N ARG A 382 -1.77 -7.44 21.76
CA ARG A 382 -1.07 -6.66 20.74
C ARG A 382 0.02 -5.76 21.33
N PRO A 383 -0.18 -5.01 22.43
CA PRO A 383 0.88 -4.20 23.03
C PRO A 383 2.11 -5.02 23.41
N LEU A 384 1.92 -6.18 24.04
CA LEU A 384 3.02 -7.09 24.40
C LEU A 384 3.72 -7.67 23.16
N SER A 385 2.95 -8.02 22.13
CA SER A 385 3.48 -8.52 20.86
C SER A 385 4.31 -7.45 20.13
N THR A 386 3.86 -6.19 20.14
CA THR A 386 4.60 -5.05 19.58
C THR A 386 5.94 -4.85 20.30
N VAL A 387 5.97 -5.00 21.64
CA VAL A 387 7.23 -4.93 22.39
C VAL A 387 8.18 -6.06 22.00
N ALA A 388 7.67 -7.29 21.88
CA ALA A 388 8.50 -8.42 21.46
C ALA A 388 9.05 -8.21 20.04
N GLN A 389 8.21 -7.75 19.11
CA GLN A 389 8.62 -7.42 17.73
C GLN A 389 9.69 -6.31 17.69
N PHE A 390 9.49 -5.23 18.47
CA PHE A 390 10.46 -4.13 18.57
C PHE A 390 11.84 -4.66 18.95
N VAL A 391 11.90 -5.50 19.98
CA VAL A 391 13.16 -6.03 20.51
C VAL A 391 13.79 -7.05 19.56
N MET A 392 12.99 -7.91 18.92
CA MET A 392 13.47 -8.83 17.90
C MET A 392 14.13 -8.07 16.74
N PHE A 393 13.44 -7.07 16.19
CA PHE A 393 13.96 -6.29 15.07
C PHE A 393 15.18 -5.46 15.48
N LEU A 394 15.20 -4.89 16.68
CA LEU A 394 16.33 -4.15 17.22
C LEU A 394 17.62 -4.99 17.25
N VAL A 395 17.50 -6.27 17.61
CA VAL A 395 18.65 -7.18 17.71
C VAL A 395 19.00 -7.82 16.37
N GLN A 396 17.99 -8.12 15.55
CA GLN A 396 18.17 -8.77 14.25
C GLN A 396 18.76 -7.84 13.20
N TYR A 397 18.35 -6.57 13.20
CA TYR A 397 18.73 -5.60 12.17
C TYR A 397 19.57 -4.46 12.74
N GLN A 398 20.86 -4.47 12.39
CA GLN A 398 21.80 -3.44 12.83
C GLN A 398 21.98 -2.33 11.77
N GLU A 399 22.11 -2.71 10.50
CA GLU A 399 22.25 -1.77 9.38
C GLU A 399 20.88 -1.34 8.84
N GLY A 400 20.76 -0.08 8.44
CA GLY A 400 19.51 0.46 7.89
C GLY A 400 18.40 0.72 8.92
N PHE A 401 18.69 0.63 10.22
CA PHE A 401 17.75 0.93 11.30
C PHE A 401 18.34 1.93 12.30
N LYS A 402 17.48 2.76 12.89
CA LYS A 402 17.82 3.57 14.08
C LYS A 402 16.66 3.61 15.06
N VAL A 403 16.99 3.83 16.33
CA VAL A 403 15.99 4.12 17.36
C VAL A 403 15.88 5.63 17.52
N ILE A 404 14.69 6.17 17.27
CA ILE A 404 14.41 7.60 17.28
C ILE A 404 13.37 7.91 18.34
N PHE A 405 13.71 8.83 19.24
CA PHE A 405 12.79 9.42 20.19
C PHE A 405 12.31 10.77 19.66
N GLN A 406 11.00 10.99 19.65
CA GLN A 406 10.41 12.25 19.20
C GLN A 406 9.14 12.58 20.00
N SER A 407 8.80 13.86 20.09
CA SER A 407 7.49 14.27 20.61
C SER A 407 6.46 14.17 19.49
N ASN A 408 5.37 13.45 19.72
CA ASN A 408 4.26 13.38 18.79
C ASN A 408 3.49 14.70 18.86
N ASN A 409 3.72 15.58 17.88
CA ASN A 409 3.00 16.85 17.77
C ASN A 409 1.66 16.71 17.00
N TYR A 410 1.26 15.48 16.66
CA TYR A 410 -0.05 15.25 16.08
C TYR A 410 -1.13 15.54 17.13
N GLU A 411 -1.90 16.60 16.87
CA GLU A 411 -3.28 16.79 17.34
C GLU A 411 -3.54 17.27 18.76
N GLY A 412 -2.85 18.29 19.28
CA GLY A 412 -3.37 19.07 20.43
C GLY A 412 -3.59 18.30 21.76
N THR A 413 -3.38 16.98 21.75
CA THR A 413 -3.26 16.09 22.90
C THR A 413 -1.85 16.21 23.44
N LEU A 414 -1.73 16.19 24.77
CA LEU A 414 -0.48 16.20 25.54
C LEU A 414 0.71 15.61 24.77
N ASN A 415 1.80 16.37 24.61
CA ASN A 415 3.09 15.98 24.00
C ASN A 415 3.50 14.53 24.30
N GLU A 416 2.93 13.56 23.58
CA GLU A 416 3.20 12.14 23.83
C GLU A 416 4.58 11.82 23.25
N LYS A 417 5.43 11.23 24.08
CA LYS A 417 6.79 10.85 23.68
C LYS A 417 6.73 9.49 22.98
N LEU A 418 7.26 9.45 21.78
CA LEU A 418 7.28 8.27 20.90
C LEU A 418 8.70 7.75 20.77
N MET A 419 8.90 6.44 20.93
CA MET A 419 10.13 5.73 20.63
C MET A 419 9.87 4.85 19.40
N THR A 420 10.59 5.12 18.32
CA THR A 420 10.41 4.47 17.02
C THR A 420 11.68 3.72 16.65
N LEU A 421 11.59 2.40 16.46
CA LEU A 421 12.60 1.66 15.72
C LEU A 421 12.26 1.82 14.24
N ALA A 422 12.94 2.75 13.59
CA ALA A 422 12.69 3.12 12.20
C ALA A 422 13.56 2.30 11.25
N CYS A 423 12.93 1.70 10.25
CA CYS A 423 13.61 1.12 9.09
C CYS A 423 13.84 2.20 8.04
N PHE A 424 15.00 2.18 7.39
CA PHE A 424 15.34 3.07 6.27
C PHE A 424 15.72 2.31 4.99
N ASP A 425 15.83 0.99 5.07
CA ASP A 425 16.21 0.12 3.96
C ASP A 425 15.01 -0.66 3.42
N SER A 426 14.42 -0.15 2.34
CA SER A 426 13.33 -0.82 1.64
C SER A 426 13.74 -2.14 0.99
N SER A 427 15.04 -2.37 0.76
CA SER A 427 15.50 -3.59 0.10
C SER A 427 15.36 -4.84 0.97
N LEU A 428 15.32 -4.70 2.30
CA LEU A 428 15.25 -5.84 3.22
C LEU A 428 14.01 -6.71 3.02
N ALA A 429 12.86 -6.07 2.83
CA ALA A 429 11.60 -6.78 2.59
C ALA A 429 11.59 -7.41 1.19
N MET A 430 12.07 -6.69 0.18
CA MET A 430 12.05 -7.13 -1.21
C MET A 430 13.11 -8.17 -1.55
N LYS A 431 14.23 -8.21 -0.81
CA LYS A 431 15.33 -9.15 -1.04
C LYS A 431 14.85 -10.60 -1.02
N ASN A 432 14.02 -10.96 -0.05
CA ASN A 432 13.45 -12.30 0.03
C ASN A 432 12.52 -12.57 -1.16
N ILE A 433 11.75 -11.59 -1.60
CA ILE A 433 10.82 -11.74 -2.73
C ILE A 433 11.61 -11.95 -4.03
N PHE A 434 12.59 -11.10 -4.33
CA PHE A 434 13.43 -11.24 -5.54
C PHE A 434 14.24 -12.53 -5.56
N THR A 435 14.65 -13.06 -4.40
CA THR A 435 15.42 -14.31 -4.34
C THR A 435 14.57 -15.57 -4.37
N THR A 436 13.31 -15.49 -3.93
CA THR A 436 12.46 -16.70 -3.81
C THR A 436 11.61 -16.93 -5.06
N PHE A 437 11.12 -15.86 -5.71
CA PHE A 437 10.28 -15.95 -6.90
C PHE A 437 11.10 -15.85 -8.19
N GLN A 438 10.67 -16.53 -9.25
CA GLN A 438 11.37 -16.55 -10.55
C GLN A 438 11.40 -15.16 -11.20
N SER A 439 10.23 -14.53 -11.32
CA SER A 439 10.08 -13.21 -11.94
C SER A 439 9.18 -12.36 -11.09
N VAL A 440 9.60 -11.11 -10.87
CA VAL A 440 8.86 -10.10 -10.11
C VAL A 440 8.73 -8.89 -11.01
N ILE A 441 7.49 -8.49 -11.29
CA ILE A 441 7.16 -7.38 -12.17
C ILE A 441 6.60 -6.26 -11.31
N LEU A 442 7.29 -5.12 -11.29
CA LEU A 442 6.80 -3.89 -10.67
C LEU A 442 6.17 -3.03 -11.75
N THR A 443 4.90 -2.64 -11.58
CA THR A 443 4.21 -1.82 -12.57
C THR A 443 3.33 -0.74 -11.97
N SER A 444 3.30 0.43 -12.62
CA SER A 444 2.56 1.63 -12.19
C SER A 444 2.44 2.62 -13.34
N GLY A 445 1.48 3.54 -13.28
CA GLY A 445 1.36 4.63 -14.26
C GLY A 445 2.17 5.89 -13.96
N THR A 446 2.83 5.93 -12.80
CA THR A 446 3.52 7.12 -12.29
C THR A 446 4.89 6.81 -11.68
N MET A 447 5.54 5.73 -12.10
CA MET A 447 6.89 5.32 -11.66
C MET A 447 7.98 6.08 -12.42
N SER A 448 8.05 7.39 -12.22
CA SER A 448 9.04 8.26 -12.86
C SER A 448 9.88 9.03 -11.83
N PRO A 449 11.22 9.11 -11.99
CA PRO A 449 12.05 8.33 -12.92
C PRO A 449 12.13 6.84 -12.53
N ILE A 450 12.09 5.96 -13.54
CA ILE A 450 12.07 4.50 -13.33
C ILE A 450 13.39 3.96 -12.77
N GLU A 451 14.49 4.68 -12.98
CA GLU A 451 15.86 4.28 -12.63
C GLU A 451 16.15 4.36 -11.11
N ILE A 452 15.31 5.06 -10.35
CA ILE A 452 15.48 5.22 -8.90
C ILE A 452 15.06 3.95 -8.15
N TYR A 453 14.02 3.25 -8.61
CA TYR A 453 13.47 2.08 -7.92
C TYR A 453 14.46 0.90 -7.83
N PRO A 454 15.18 0.51 -8.91
CA PRO A 454 16.22 -0.53 -8.82
C PRO A 454 17.29 -0.22 -7.78
N LYS A 455 17.66 1.06 -7.62
CA LYS A 455 18.63 1.49 -6.61
C LYS A 455 18.05 1.38 -5.20
N MET A 456 16.84 1.88 -4.97
CA MET A 456 16.21 1.89 -3.65
C MET A 456 15.83 0.50 -3.13
N LEU A 457 15.43 -0.40 -4.03
CA LEU A 457 15.02 -1.77 -3.70
C LEU A 457 16.17 -2.78 -3.85
N ASP A 458 17.37 -2.33 -4.23
CA ASP A 458 18.60 -3.11 -4.40
C ASP A 458 18.43 -4.35 -5.30
N PHE A 459 17.92 -4.14 -6.51
CA PHE A 459 17.79 -5.21 -7.51
C PHE A 459 18.15 -4.73 -8.91
N LYS A 460 18.44 -5.68 -9.80
CA LYS A 460 18.74 -5.41 -11.22
C LYS A 460 17.63 -5.96 -12.09
N PRO A 461 16.79 -5.11 -12.71
CA PRO A 461 15.79 -5.57 -13.64
C PRO A 461 16.45 -6.04 -14.95
N VAL A 462 15.89 -7.07 -15.58
CA VAL A 462 16.21 -7.44 -16.97
C VAL A 462 15.58 -6.46 -17.95
N VAL A 463 14.36 -6.00 -17.63
CA VAL A 463 13.62 -5.03 -18.42
C VAL A 463 13.24 -3.86 -17.55
N ALA A 464 13.66 -2.66 -17.97
CA ALA A 464 13.21 -1.39 -17.42
C ALA A 464 12.65 -0.54 -18.56
N LYS A 465 11.32 -0.43 -18.66
CA LYS A 465 10.67 0.25 -19.79
C LYS A 465 9.60 1.22 -19.32
N SER A 466 9.67 2.44 -19.84
CA SER A 466 8.62 3.46 -19.72
C SER A 466 7.93 3.58 -21.07
N ILE A 467 6.63 3.31 -21.10
CA ILE A 467 5.81 3.30 -22.31
C ILE A 467 5.04 4.62 -22.37
N ASP A 468 5.08 5.28 -23.52
CA ASP A 468 4.36 6.53 -23.74
C ASP A 468 2.93 6.27 -24.20
N ILE A 469 2.05 7.25 -24.01
CA ILE A 469 0.71 7.25 -24.59
C ILE A 469 0.66 8.06 -25.89
N GLU A 470 0.11 7.46 -26.92
CA GLU A 470 -0.28 8.08 -28.17
C GLU A 470 -1.75 8.49 -28.07
N LEU A 471 -1.95 9.80 -27.93
CA LEU A 471 -3.25 10.42 -27.92
C LEU A 471 -3.57 10.95 -29.32
N THR A 472 -4.72 10.55 -29.85
CA THR A 472 -5.26 11.03 -31.13
C THR A 472 -5.68 12.50 -31.11
N ARG A 473 -5.91 13.05 -29.92
CA ARG A 473 -6.20 14.46 -29.63
C ARG A 473 -5.46 14.81 -28.35
N ASN A 474 -5.11 16.08 -28.14
CA ASN A 474 -4.58 16.54 -26.85
C ASN A 474 -5.68 16.48 -25.77
N SER A 475 -5.99 15.27 -25.30
CA SER A 475 -7.03 15.01 -24.30
C SER A 475 -6.62 15.46 -22.90
N ILE A 476 -5.34 15.72 -22.69
CA ILE A 476 -4.82 16.26 -21.43
C ILE A 476 -4.01 17.50 -21.71
N GLN A 477 -4.15 18.51 -20.86
CA GLN A 477 -3.33 19.72 -20.91
C GLN A 477 -2.69 19.98 -19.54
N PRO A 478 -1.41 19.62 -19.36
CA PRO A 478 -0.61 20.05 -18.23
C PRO A 478 -0.31 21.55 -18.32
N ILE A 479 -0.45 22.25 -17.19
CA ILE A 479 -0.22 23.68 -17.04
C ILE A 479 0.56 23.92 -15.75
N ILE A 480 1.66 24.68 -15.84
CA ILE A 480 2.48 25.09 -14.71
C ILE A 480 2.32 26.60 -14.50
N VAL A 481 1.62 26.95 -13.43
CA VAL A 481 1.36 28.33 -13.03
C VAL A 481 2.37 28.73 -11.96
N THR A 482 3.14 29.77 -12.24
CA THR A 482 4.29 30.18 -11.40
C THR A 482 4.11 31.57 -10.80
N MET A 483 3.26 32.38 -11.41
CA MET A 483 2.98 33.75 -11.00
C MET A 483 1.47 34.00 -10.98
N SER A 484 1.03 34.91 -10.13
CA SER A 484 -0.32 35.49 -10.21
C SER A 484 -0.37 36.69 -11.15
N GLU A 485 -1.57 37.21 -11.36
CA GLU A 485 -1.84 38.38 -12.21
C GLU A 485 -1.06 39.64 -11.77
N ASP A 486 -0.91 39.84 -10.47
CA ASP A 486 -0.16 40.95 -9.86
C ASP A 486 1.38 40.78 -9.96
N GLY A 487 1.87 39.69 -10.57
CA GLY A 487 3.29 39.36 -10.67
C GLY A 487 3.88 38.71 -9.42
N THR A 488 3.08 38.44 -8.38
CA THR A 488 3.54 37.71 -7.19
C THR A 488 3.87 36.26 -7.56
N GLU A 489 5.03 35.77 -7.12
CA GLU A 489 5.40 34.37 -7.32
C GLU A 489 4.53 33.43 -6.47
N LEU A 490 3.89 32.47 -7.12
CA LEU A 490 3.12 31.44 -6.44
C LEU A 490 4.05 30.35 -5.92
N THR A 491 4.14 30.21 -4.60
CA THR A 491 4.98 29.19 -3.95
C THR A 491 4.46 28.80 -2.58
N SER A 492 4.58 27.53 -2.21
CA SER A 492 4.37 27.04 -0.84
C SER A 492 5.67 26.80 -0.06
N GLU A 493 6.78 27.43 -0.48
CA GLU A 493 8.06 27.34 0.22
C GLU A 493 7.99 27.90 1.64
N PHE A 494 8.70 27.26 2.58
CA PHE A 494 8.58 27.56 4.00
C PHE A 494 8.91 29.01 4.37
N THR A 495 9.84 29.64 3.64
CA THR A 495 10.27 31.03 3.85
C THR A 495 9.19 32.04 3.49
N LEU A 496 8.41 31.75 2.45
CA LEU A 496 7.38 32.64 1.89
C LEU A 496 5.96 32.24 2.30
N ARG A 497 5.81 31.19 3.11
CA ARG A 497 4.49 30.61 3.48
C ARG A 497 3.59 31.53 4.31
N ASN A 498 4.16 32.50 5.02
CA ASN A 498 3.41 33.45 5.85
C ASN A 498 2.95 34.66 5.04
N ASN A 499 3.26 34.71 3.74
CA ASN A 499 2.81 35.79 2.89
C ASN A 499 1.31 35.61 2.60
N GLU A 500 0.49 36.47 3.20
CA GLU A 500 -0.96 36.47 3.02
C GLU A 500 -1.36 36.71 1.55
N ASP A 501 -0.54 37.43 0.78
CA ASP A 501 -0.83 37.73 -0.63
C ASP A 501 -0.76 36.48 -1.50
N VAL A 502 0.20 35.57 -1.26
CA VAL A 502 0.29 34.29 -1.99
C VAL A 502 -0.95 33.43 -1.75
N SER A 503 -1.43 33.39 -0.50
CA SER A 503 -2.67 32.70 -0.13
C SER A 503 -3.88 33.34 -0.82
N ARG A 504 -4.00 34.67 -0.81
CA ARG A 504 -5.04 35.41 -1.53
C ARG A 504 -5.04 35.08 -3.02
N ASN A 505 -3.86 35.05 -3.64
CA ASN A 505 -3.70 34.79 -5.06
C ASN A 505 -4.04 33.34 -5.44
N TYR A 506 -3.76 32.36 -4.58
CA TYR A 506 -4.31 31.01 -4.75
C TYR A 506 -5.84 30.99 -4.63
N GLY A 507 -6.41 31.72 -3.68
CA GLY A 507 -7.87 31.85 -3.52
C GLY A 507 -8.54 32.42 -4.76
N ASN A 508 -7.98 33.50 -5.33
CA ASN A 508 -8.47 34.10 -6.58
C ASN A 508 -8.35 33.13 -7.76
N PHE A 509 -7.22 32.48 -7.91
CA PHE A 509 -7.02 31.51 -9.00
C PHE A 509 -8.00 30.33 -8.91
N LEU A 510 -8.27 29.81 -7.70
CA LEU A 510 -9.27 28.76 -7.50
C LEU A 510 -10.70 29.22 -7.79
N LEU A 511 -11.02 30.49 -7.51
CA LEU A 511 -12.30 31.09 -7.89
C LEU A 511 -12.45 31.11 -9.42
N GLU A 512 -11.46 31.61 -10.15
CA GLU A 512 -11.49 31.65 -11.61
C GLU A 512 -11.58 30.24 -12.22
N LEU A 513 -10.87 29.26 -11.65
CA LEU A 513 -11.01 27.86 -12.07
C LEU A 513 -12.42 27.32 -11.83
N SER A 514 -13.06 27.68 -10.70
CA SER A 514 -14.42 27.23 -10.40
C SER A 514 -15.46 27.73 -11.41
N GLU A 515 -15.20 28.86 -12.07
CA GLU A 515 -16.06 29.45 -13.10
C GLU A 515 -15.86 28.80 -14.47
N ASN A 516 -14.60 28.47 -14.81
CA ASN A 516 -14.23 28.09 -16.17
C ASN A 516 -14.12 26.57 -16.38
N VAL A 517 -13.99 25.79 -15.31
CA VAL A 517 -13.95 24.32 -15.37
C VAL A 517 -15.36 23.76 -15.31
N PRO A 518 -15.80 22.89 -16.25
CA PRO A 518 -17.09 22.21 -16.15
C PRO A 518 -17.08 21.12 -15.08
N ASP A 519 -18.25 20.81 -14.52
CA ASP A 519 -18.47 19.66 -13.63
C ASP A 519 -17.51 19.60 -12.42
N GLY A 520 -16.63 18.60 -12.37
CA GLY A 520 -15.74 18.32 -11.26
C GLY A 520 -14.39 19.05 -11.30
N LEU A 521 -14.14 19.86 -10.27
CA LEU A 521 -12.82 20.42 -9.94
C LEU A 521 -12.26 19.69 -8.71
N ILE A 522 -11.02 19.22 -8.77
CA ILE A 522 -10.33 18.57 -7.65
C ILE A 522 -9.06 19.36 -7.34
N VAL A 523 -8.89 19.75 -6.08
CA VAL A 523 -7.78 20.59 -5.61
C VAL A 523 -7.00 19.83 -4.55
N PHE A 524 -5.76 19.49 -4.84
CA PHE A 524 -4.85 18.84 -3.91
C PHE A 524 -3.92 19.87 -3.26
N MET A 525 -3.81 19.81 -1.93
CA MET A 525 -2.95 20.68 -1.14
C MET A 525 -1.83 19.90 -0.43
N PRO A 526 -0.75 20.55 0.00
CA PRO A 526 0.44 19.87 0.51
C PRO A 526 0.21 19.16 1.86
N SER A 527 -0.62 19.73 2.76
CA SER A 527 -0.89 19.17 4.09
C SER A 527 -2.17 19.73 4.73
N TYR A 528 -2.75 18.99 5.69
CA TYR A 528 -3.94 19.42 6.43
C TYR A 528 -3.74 20.75 7.16
N SER A 529 -2.61 20.94 7.85
CA SER A 529 -2.31 22.21 8.52
C SER A 529 -2.34 23.40 7.56
N ARG A 530 -1.92 23.18 6.30
CA ARG A 530 -1.88 24.23 5.30
C ARG A 530 -3.24 24.50 4.68
N MET A 531 -3.99 23.43 4.41
CA MET A 531 -5.39 23.53 3.99
C MET A 531 -6.24 24.29 5.02
N GLU A 532 -6.10 23.96 6.32
CA GLU A 532 -6.86 24.63 7.38
C GLU A 532 -6.52 26.12 7.49
N GLU A 533 -5.23 26.48 7.37
CA GLU A 533 -4.80 27.87 7.42
C GLU A 533 -5.32 28.68 6.22
N TRP A 534 -5.12 28.17 5.01
CA TRP A 534 -5.61 28.83 3.80
C TRP A 534 -7.14 28.88 3.77
N ALA A 535 -7.83 27.80 4.16
CA ALA A 535 -9.29 27.78 4.23
C ALA A 535 -9.83 28.83 5.22
N ARG A 536 -9.19 29.04 6.38
CA ARG A 536 -9.58 30.10 7.32
C ARG A 536 -9.43 31.49 6.71
N GLN A 537 -8.32 31.73 6.01
CA GLN A 537 -8.09 33.00 5.33
C GLN A 537 -9.11 33.20 4.19
N TRP A 538 -9.32 32.20 3.35
CA TRP A 538 -10.27 32.26 2.23
C TRP A 538 -11.73 32.37 2.69
N GLN A 539 -12.05 31.88 3.88
CA GLN A 539 -13.35 32.13 4.51
C GLN A 539 -13.49 33.60 4.94
N LYS A 540 -12.45 34.18 5.55
CA LYS A 540 -12.42 35.59 5.95
C LYS A 540 -12.52 36.52 4.73
N ASP A 541 -11.79 36.21 3.67
CA ASP A 541 -11.74 36.99 2.43
C ASP A 541 -12.93 36.66 1.48
N LYS A 542 -13.84 35.77 1.89
CA LYS A 542 -15.06 35.35 1.17
C LYS A 542 -14.85 34.58 -0.15
N TYR A 543 -13.63 34.14 -0.47
CA TYR A 543 -13.37 33.28 -1.63
C TYR A 543 -14.15 31.97 -1.57
N LEU A 544 -14.23 31.31 -0.41
CA LEU A 544 -14.95 30.04 -0.28
C LEU A 544 -16.46 30.19 -0.54
N GLU A 545 -17.04 31.32 -0.14
CA GLU A 545 -18.44 31.64 -0.43
C GLU A 545 -18.67 31.85 -1.93
N GLN A 546 -17.77 32.57 -2.60
CA GLN A 546 -17.84 32.82 -4.04
C GLN A 546 -17.65 31.53 -4.85
N ILE A 547 -16.66 30.70 -4.50
CA ILE A 547 -16.48 29.37 -5.10
C ILE A 547 -17.75 28.53 -4.91
N SER A 548 -18.39 28.59 -3.74
CA SER A 548 -19.64 27.87 -3.43
C SER A 548 -20.83 28.32 -4.30
N LYS A 549 -20.81 29.55 -4.81
CA LYS A 549 -21.80 30.04 -5.80
C LYS A 549 -21.60 29.39 -7.16
N ASN A 550 -20.36 29.08 -7.54
CA ASN A 550 -20.05 28.44 -8.82
C ASN A 550 -20.14 26.92 -8.75
N LYS A 551 -19.62 26.29 -7.69
CA LYS A 551 -19.60 24.83 -7.49
C LYS A 551 -19.81 24.47 -6.02
N VAL A 552 -20.47 23.34 -5.73
CA VAL A 552 -20.60 22.88 -4.35
C VAL A 552 -19.24 22.46 -3.80
N LEU A 553 -18.82 23.07 -2.68
CA LEU A 553 -17.51 22.84 -2.07
C LEU A 553 -17.55 21.68 -1.08
N PHE A 554 -16.60 20.76 -1.22
CA PHE A 554 -16.35 19.67 -0.29
C PHE A 554 -14.89 19.72 0.17
N ILE A 555 -14.66 19.60 1.48
CA ILE A 555 -13.30 19.60 2.06
C ILE A 555 -13.07 18.26 2.74
N GLU A 556 -12.00 17.58 2.37
CA GLU A 556 -11.54 16.34 3.00
C GLU A 556 -11.31 16.53 4.50
N SER A 557 -11.73 15.56 5.30
CA SER A 557 -11.41 15.51 6.73
C SER A 557 -10.53 14.29 7.03
N LYS A 558 -9.94 14.26 8.23
CA LYS A 558 -9.16 13.11 8.66
C LYS A 558 -10.03 11.87 8.91
N ASP A 559 -11.33 12.05 9.15
CA ASP A 559 -12.28 10.96 9.32
C ASP A 559 -12.63 10.31 7.96
N VAL A 560 -12.44 9.00 7.89
CA VAL A 560 -12.70 8.17 6.71
C VAL A 560 -14.18 8.13 6.38
N ASN A 561 -15.05 8.03 7.38
CA ASN A 561 -16.49 7.89 7.15
C ASN A 561 -17.07 9.18 6.61
N GLU A 562 -16.68 10.32 7.20
CA GLU A 562 -17.07 11.64 6.73
C GLU A 562 -16.56 11.90 5.31
N THR A 563 -15.28 11.58 5.04
CA THR A 563 -14.69 11.73 3.71
C THR A 563 -15.39 10.88 2.65
N SER A 564 -15.77 9.65 2.99
CA SER A 564 -16.52 8.76 2.09
C SER A 564 -17.90 9.32 1.76
N SER A 565 -18.60 9.87 2.75
CA SER A 565 -19.90 10.53 2.56
C SER A 565 -19.78 11.78 1.67
N LYS A 566 -18.79 12.63 1.92
CA LYS A 566 -18.52 13.83 1.10
C LYS A 566 -18.21 13.47 -0.36
N LEU A 567 -17.45 12.41 -0.59
CA LEU A 567 -17.15 11.94 -1.94
C LEU A 567 -18.40 11.47 -2.70
N GLN A 568 -19.32 10.77 -2.03
CA GLN A 568 -20.59 10.37 -2.65
C GLN A 568 -21.44 11.59 -3.02
N GLN A 569 -21.50 12.58 -2.13
CA GLN A 569 -22.20 13.83 -2.40
C GLN A 569 -21.56 14.63 -3.54
N TYR A 570 -20.22 14.67 -3.60
CA TYR A 570 -19.47 15.26 -4.70
C TYR A 570 -19.89 14.69 -6.06
N ARG A 571 -19.90 13.35 -6.19
CA ARG A 571 -20.31 12.67 -7.43
C ARG A 571 -21.75 13.04 -7.80
N LYS A 572 -22.67 12.99 -6.83
CA LYS A 572 -24.08 13.37 -7.04
C LYS A 572 -24.24 14.81 -7.54
N CYS A 573 -23.46 15.76 -7.01
CA CYS A 573 -23.49 17.15 -7.45
C CYS A 573 -23.00 17.32 -8.90
N CYS A 574 -21.99 16.56 -9.31
CA CYS A 574 -21.55 16.51 -10.70
C CYS A 574 -22.63 15.91 -11.62
N ASP A 575 -23.28 14.82 -11.21
CA ASP A 575 -24.31 14.14 -12.01
C ASP A 575 -25.57 14.96 -12.24
N VAL A 576 -25.94 15.81 -11.27
CA VAL A 576 -27.11 16.71 -11.38
C VAL A 576 -26.77 17.99 -12.16
N GLY A 577 -25.53 18.17 -12.62
CA GLY A 577 -25.10 19.32 -13.42
C GLY A 577 -24.87 20.61 -12.60
N ARG A 578 -24.89 20.53 -11.26
CA ARG A 578 -24.55 21.68 -10.40
C ARG A 578 -23.06 21.99 -10.42
N GLY A 579 -22.23 20.96 -10.62
CA GLY A 579 -20.78 21.02 -10.49
C GLY A 579 -20.31 21.02 -9.04
N ALA A 580 -19.11 20.48 -8.80
CA ALA A 580 -18.55 20.35 -7.45
C ALA A 580 -17.05 20.58 -7.42
N ALA A 581 -16.56 21.14 -6.31
CA ALA A 581 -15.15 21.36 -6.02
C ALA A 581 -14.75 20.53 -4.80
N LEU A 582 -13.73 19.68 -4.93
CA LEU A 582 -13.23 18.83 -3.85
C LEU A 582 -11.83 19.27 -3.44
N PHE A 583 -11.68 19.78 -2.23
CA PHE A 583 -10.39 20.15 -1.65
C PHE A 583 -9.86 18.98 -0.82
N SER A 584 -8.69 18.49 -1.18
CA SER A 584 -8.10 17.24 -0.69
C SER A 584 -6.61 17.40 -0.44
N ILE A 585 -6.00 16.43 0.25
CA ILE A 585 -4.56 16.42 0.53
C ILE A 585 -3.84 15.56 -0.51
N ALA A 586 -2.76 16.09 -1.06
CA ALA A 586 -1.95 15.41 -2.07
C ALA A 586 -1.44 14.06 -1.56
N ARG A 587 -1.10 13.93 -0.27
CA ARG A 587 -0.72 12.68 0.41
C ARG A 587 -1.87 12.01 1.18
N GLY A 588 -3.11 12.42 0.88
CA GLY A 588 -4.32 11.93 1.54
C GLY A 588 -4.87 10.65 0.88
N LYS A 589 -5.93 10.09 1.48
CA LYS A 589 -6.51 8.82 1.00
C LYS A 589 -7.16 8.96 -0.38
N ILE A 590 -7.72 10.13 -0.67
CA ILE A 590 -8.35 10.46 -1.95
C ILE A 590 -7.31 10.43 -3.08
N ALA A 591 -6.09 10.88 -2.80
CA ALA A 591 -4.99 10.92 -3.75
C ALA A 591 -4.41 9.55 -4.11
N GLU A 592 -4.70 8.49 -3.34
CA GLU A 592 -4.19 7.13 -3.58
C GLU A 592 -5.26 6.16 -4.11
N GLY A 593 -6.46 6.13 -3.53
CA GLY A 593 -7.40 5.00 -3.70
C GLY A 593 -8.72 5.29 -4.42
N ILE A 594 -8.97 6.52 -4.90
CA ILE A 594 -10.31 6.92 -5.38
C ILE A 594 -10.32 7.28 -6.86
N ASP A 595 -10.96 6.46 -7.69
CA ASP A 595 -11.10 6.77 -9.11
C ASP A 595 -12.13 7.88 -9.37
N PHE A 596 -11.75 8.79 -10.26
CA PHE A 596 -12.58 9.86 -10.79
C PHE A 596 -12.73 9.61 -12.29
N GLU A 597 -13.86 9.02 -12.68
CA GLU A 597 -14.15 8.64 -14.07
C GLU A 597 -14.93 9.76 -14.77
N GLY A 598 -14.55 10.09 -16.01
CA GLY A 598 -15.31 11.00 -16.87
C GLY A 598 -15.41 12.42 -16.30
N HIS A 599 -16.63 12.94 -16.16
CA HIS A 599 -16.88 14.32 -15.74
C HIS A 599 -16.57 14.60 -14.26
N TYR A 600 -16.26 13.58 -13.44
CA TYR A 600 -15.89 13.76 -12.05
C TYR A 600 -14.53 14.43 -11.85
N GLY A 601 -13.64 14.45 -12.85
CA GLY A 601 -12.26 14.92 -12.71
C GLY A 601 -11.78 15.81 -13.85
N ARG A 602 -12.63 16.73 -14.36
CA ARG A 602 -12.31 17.57 -15.52
C ARG A 602 -11.11 18.47 -15.32
N CYS A 603 -10.87 18.92 -14.10
CA CYS A 603 -9.63 19.59 -13.73
C CYS A 603 -9.11 19.04 -12.41
N VAL A 604 -7.84 18.63 -12.40
CA VAL A 604 -7.09 18.37 -11.17
C VAL A 604 -6.02 19.44 -11.02
N ALA A 605 -6.09 20.19 -9.92
CA ALA A 605 -5.14 21.21 -9.56
C ALA A 605 -4.34 20.80 -8.32
N VAL A 606 -3.02 20.83 -8.42
CA VAL A 606 -2.11 20.69 -7.27
C VAL A 606 -1.63 22.09 -6.90
N ILE A 607 -2.07 22.57 -5.74
CA ILE A 607 -1.76 23.91 -5.23
C ILE A 607 -0.59 23.80 -4.25
N GLY A 608 0.53 24.44 -4.59
CA GLY A 608 1.78 24.30 -3.87
C GLY A 608 2.51 22.97 -4.16
N PHE A 609 3.77 22.89 -3.73
CA PHE A 609 4.60 21.69 -3.90
C PHE A 609 4.47 20.74 -2.70
N PRO A 610 4.05 19.47 -2.88
CA PRO A 610 3.81 18.52 -1.79
C PRO A 610 5.11 17.87 -1.29
N ALA A 611 6.13 18.65 -0.93
CA ALA A 611 7.38 18.12 -0.38
C ALA A 611 7.22 17.56 1.03
N LEU A 612 7.99 16.52 1.33
CA LEU A 612 8.17 16.03 2.71
C LEU A 612 8.77 17.11 3.59
N ASN A 613 8.44 17.06 4.88
CA ASN A 613 9.02 17.96 5.86
C ASN A 613 10.52 17.66 6.03
N SER A 614 11.37 18.54 5.48
CA SER A 614 12.83 18.40 5.52
C SER A 614 13.45 18.56 6.91
N LYS A 615 12.64 18.92 7.93
CA LYS A 615 13.04 18.97 9.35
C LYS A 615 12.67 17.70 10.13
N ASP A 616 11.91 16.79 9.54
CA ASP A 616 11.55 15.53 10.19
C ASP A 616 12.79 14.64 10.31
N ALA A 617 13.07 14.15 11.52
CA ALA A 617 14.22 13.30 11.80
C ALA A 617 14.16 11.99 11.01
N LEU A 618 12.98 11.39 10.81
CA LEU A 618 12.83 10.17 10.03
C LEU A 618 13.24 10.39 8.58
N ILE A 619 12.82 11.50 7.99
CA ILE A 619 13.15 11.84 6.60
C ILE A 619 14.62 12.18 6.44
N LEU A 620 15.19 12.95 7.39
CA LEU A 620 16.62 13.29 7.37
C LEU A 620 17.51 12.06 7.44
N GLU A 621 17.21 11.13 8.34
CA GLU A 621 17.97 9.88 8.46
C GLU A 621 17.79 8.96 7.25
N ARG A 622 16.57 8.91 6.69
CA ARG A 622 16.34 8.19 5.44
C ARG A 622 17.19 8.76 4.31
N CYS A 623 17.22 10.08 4.13
CA CYS A 623 18.05 10.72 3.12
C CYS A 623 19.54 10.41 3.32
N LYS A 624 20.05 10.48 4.57
CA LYS A 624 21.45 10.11 4.87
C LYS A 624 21.75 8.67 4.48
N PHE A 625 20.86 7.73 4.84
CA PHE A 625 21.02 6.33 4.49
C PHE A 625 21.05 6.11 2.97
N LEU A 626 20.13 6.73 2.23
CA LEU A 626 20.06 6.64 0.77
C LEU A 626 21.30 7.26 0.10
N GLU A 627 21.83 8.35 0.66
CA GLU A 627 23.02 9.02 0.16
C GLU A 627 24.29 8.19 0.40
N GLU A 628 24.45 7.61 1.59
CA GLU A 628 25.59 6.76 1.94
C GLU A 628 25.63 5.49 1.09
N LYS A 629 24.51 4.74 1.07
CA LYS A 629 24.41 3.40 0.46
C LYS A 629 24.18 3.43 -1.04
N PHE A 630 23.26 4.28 -1.52
CA PHE A 630 22.79 4.25 -2.92
C PHE A 630 23.17 5.50 -3.72
N LYS A 631 23.90 6.45 -3.12
CA LYS A 631 24.33 7.71 -3.75
C LYS A 631 23.16 8.55 -4.27
N ILE A 632 22.00 8.46 -3.61
CA ILE A 632 20.83 9.29 -3.90
C ILE A 632 20.88 10.49 -2.96
N THR A 633 21.04 11.70 -3.52
CA THR A 633 21.14 12.91 -2.69
C THR A 633 19.82 13.23 -2.00
N LYS A 634 19.88 13.95 -0.89
CA LYS A 634 18.70 14.46 -0.18
C LYS A 634 17.73 15.22 -1.11
N ASN A 635 18.27 16.10 -1.96
CA ASN A 635 17.44 16.90 -2.87
C ASN A 635 16.78 16.02 -3.93
N ASP A 636 17.51 15.06 -4.49
CA ASP A 636 16.95 14.15 -5.49
C ASP A 636 15.81 13.32 -4.94
N PHE A 637 15.95 12.77 -3.72
CA PHE A 637 14.90 11.99 -3.08
C PHE A 637 13.66 12.84 -2.75
N ILE A 638 13.83 14.02 -2.14
CA ILE A 638 12.70 14.89 -1.79
C ILE A 638 11.95 15.35 -3.03
N GLU A 639 12.67 15.72 -4.10
CA GLU A 639 12.05 16.10 -5.36
C GLU A 639 11.37 14.92 -6.06
N PHE A 640 11.99 13.74 -6.05
CA PHE A 640 11.41 12.52 -6.59
C PHE A 640 10.08 12.19 -5.90
N ASP A 641 10.07 12.13 -4.58
CA ASP A 641 8.87 11.79 -3.83
C ASP A 641 7.75 12.84 -4.00
N ALA A 642 8.08 14.13 -4.01
CA ALA A 642 7.11 15.19 -4.26
C ALA A 642 6.53 15.14 -5.68
N MET A 643 7.37 14.88 -6.70
CA MET A 643 6.91 14.74 -8.09
C MET A 643 6.08 13.46 -8.27
N ARG A 644 6.46 12.35 -7.64
CA ARG A 644 5.68 11.12 -7.58
C ARG A 644 4.27 11.39 -7.05
N GLN A 645 4.16 12.08 -5.91
CA GLN A 645 2.86 12.42 -5.32
C GLN A 645 2.03 13.35 -6.22
N THR A 646 2.68 14.34 -6.82
CA THR A 646 2.03 15.27 -7.75
C THR A 646 1.48 14.52 -8.95
N CYS A 647 2.28 13.67 -9.58
CA CYS A 647 1.86 12.92 -10.77
C CYS A 647 0.79 11.88 -10.45
N GLN A 648 0.78 11.30 -9.24
CA GLN A 648 -0.30 10.44 -8.78
C GLN A 648 -1.64 11.21 -8.69
N CYS A 649 -1.61 12.45 -8.20
CA CYS A 649 -2.78 13.31 -8.18
C CYS A 649 -3.24 13.65 -9.60
N LEU A 650 -2.32 14.09 -10.47
CA LEU A 650 -2.62 14.47 -11.85
C LEU A 650 -3.10 13.28 -12.71
N GLY A 651 -2.55 12.10 -12.49
CA GLY A 651 -2.93 10.85 -13.17
C GLY A 651 -4.38 10.43 -12.96
N ARG A 652 -5.11 11.10 -12.06
CA ARG A 652 -6.54 10.89 -11.84
C ARG A 652 -7.44 11.51 -12.91
N VAL A 653 -6.92 12.44 -13.71
CA VAL A 653 -7.66 13.11 -14.81
C VAL A 653 -7.99 12.14 -15.94
N LEU A 654 -7.11 11.19 -16.25
CA LEU A 654 -7.23 10.34 -17.44
C LEU A 654 -7.59 8.89 -17.05
N ARG A 655 -8.79 8.43 -17.44
CA ARG A 655 -9.25 7.04 -17.26
C ARG A 655 -9.43 6.25 -18.55
N GLY A 656 -9.37 6.91 -19.69
CA GLY A 656 -9.40 6.29 -21.01
C GLY A 656 -9.04 7.30 -22.09
N LYS A 657 -8.72 6.83 -23.31
CA LYS A 657 -8.37 7.73 -24.44
C LYS A 657 -9.50 8.68 -24.86
N GLN A 658 -10.75 8.38 -24.50
CA GLN A 658 -11.91 9.25 -24.74
C GLN A 658 -12.11 10.31 -23.67
N ASP A 659 -11.50 10.12 -22.50
CA ASP A 659 -11.60 11.07 -21.41
C ASP A 659 -10.70 12.28 -21.66
N TYR A 660 -10.99 13.39 -21.01
CA TYR A 660 -10.19 14.61 -21.14
C TYR A 660 -10.25 15.48 -19.90
N GLY A 661 -9.17 16.24 -19.67
CA GLY A 661 -9.14 17.21 -18.60
C GLY A 661 -7.82 17.96 -18.48
N ILE A 662 -7.81 18.89 -17.54
CA ILE A 662 -6.69 19.80 -17.30
C ILE A 662 -5.94 19.37 -16.04
N MET A 663 -4.61 19.46 -16.12
CA MET A 663 -3.69 19.14 -15.03
C MET A 663 -2.95 20.42 -14.62
N ILE A 664 -3.32 21.02 -13.51
CA ILE A 664 -2.74 22.28 -13.03
C ILE A 664 -1.71 22.00 -11.94
N MET A 665 -0.54 22.60 -12.07
CA MET A 665 0.53 22.62 -11.09
C MET A 665 0.81 24.08 -10.74
N ALA A 666 0.28 24.55 -9.61
CA ALA A 666 0.41 25.94 -9.19
C ALA A 666 1.50 26.06 -8.12
N ASP A 667 2.75 26.18 -8.56
CA ASP A 667 3.93 26.51 -7.76
C ASP A 667 5.12 26.76 -8.69
N LYS A 668 5.88 27.84 -8.46
CA LYS A 668 7.08 28.17 -9.27
C LYS A 668 8.10 27.05 -9.33
N ARG A 669 8.17 26.19 -8.30
CA ARG A 669 9.13 25.09 -8.25
C ARG A 669 8.90 24.06 -9.35
N PHE A 670 7.66 23.83 -9.79
CA PHE A 670 7.38 22.85 -10.85
C PHE A 670 8.05 23.19 -12.19
N ALA A 671 8.32 24.48 -12.46
CA ALA A 671 9.00 24.91 -13.68
C ALA A 671 10.51 24.63 -13.70
N GLN A 672 11.10 24.20 -12.57
CA GLN A 672 12.53 23.91 -12.50
C GLN A 672 12.87 22.62 -13.28
N LYS A 673 13.97 22.68 -14.06
CA LYS A 673 14.40 21.58 -14.93
C LYS A 673 14.54 20.23 -14.22
N SER A 674 15.07 20.22 -12.99
CA SER A 674 15.26 18.98 -12.21
C SER A 674 13.95 18.27 -11.84
N LYS A 675 12.84 19.03 -11.73
CA LYS A 675 11.51 18.52 -11.39
C LYS A 675 10.74 18.13 -12.64
N LEU A 676 10.86 18.92 -13.72
CA LEU A 676 10.31 18.58 -15.04
C LEU A 676 10.82 17.22 -15.53
N GLN A 677 12.13 16.95 -15.36
CA GLN A 677 12.74 15.67 -15.75
C GLN A 677 12.25 14.47 -14.93
N LYS A 678 11.65 14.71 -13.75
CA LYS A 678 11.09 13.66 -12.89
C LYS A 678 9.62 13.36 -13.22
N MET A 679 8.99 14.16 -14.07
CA MET A 679 7.62 13.94 -14.52
C MET A 679 7.55 12.76 -15.50
N PRO A 680 6.50 11.91 -15.44
CA PRO A 680 6.26 10.88 -16.43
C PRO A 680 6.25 11.46 -17.85
N ARG A 681 6.89 10.75 -18.79
CA ARG A 681 7.04 11.20 -20.18
C ARG A 681 5.71 11.52 -20.85
N TRP A 682 4.68 10.72 -20.57
CA TRP A 682 3.34 10.89 -21.11
C TRP A 682 2.66 12.21 -20.69
N ILE A 683 2.97 12.75 -19.50
CA ILE A 683 2.52 14.09 -19.08
C ILE A 683 3.44 15.14 -19.68
N TYR A 684 4.77 14.95 -19.55
CA TYR A 684 5.75 15.94 -20.00
C TYR A 684 5.63 16.27 -21.50
N LYS A 685 5.35 15.27 -22.34
CA LYS A 685 5.17 15.45 -23.79
C LYS A 685 3.96 16.35 -24.15
N GLN A 686 2.96 16.43 -23.27
CA GLN A 686 1.74 17.23 -23.49
C GLN A 686 1.88 18.66 -22.93
N LEU A 687 2.95 18.94 -22.18
CA LEU A 687 3.22 20.27 -21.66
C LEU A 687 3.74 21.18 -22.79
N ASP A 688 2.89 22.07 -23.29
CA ASP A 688 3.30 23.11 -24.23
C ASP A 688 4.25 24.10 -23.53
N GLN A 689 5.53 24.05 -23.89
CA GLN A 689 6.55 24.89 -23.27
C GLN A 689 6.35 26.38 -23.52
N SER A 690 5.62 26.77 -24.57
CA SER A 690 5.38 28.17 -24.92
C SER A 690 4.15 28.75 -24.25
N ARG A 691 3.07 27.95 -24.13
CA ARG A 691 1.78 28.42 -23.63
C ARG A 691 1.44 27.96 -22.21
N CYS A 692 2.11 26.94 -21.70
CA CYS A 692 1.71 26.24 -20.47
C CYS A 692 2.84 26.09 -19.43
N LEU A 693 4.06 26.53 -19.74
CA LEU A 693 5.18 26.52 -18.80
C LEU A 693 5.49 27.93 -18.32
N ASN A 694 5.56 28.11 -16.99
CA ASN A 694 5.94 29.37 -16.37
C ASN A 694 5.00 30.54 -16.70
N ILE A 695 3.68 30.30 -16.58
CA ILE A 695 2.66 31.28 -16.94
C ILE A 695 1.96 31.89 -15.71
N THR A 696 1.26 33.00 -15.94
CA THR A 696 0.40 33.66 -14.93
C THR A 696 -0.92 32.92 -14.75
N SER A 697 -1.59 33.15 -13.61
CA SER A 697 -2.95 32.63 -13.35
C SER A 697 -3.94 32.99 -14.47
N GLU A 698 -3.94 34.25 -14.92
CA GLU A 698 -4.83 34.73 -15.99
C GLU A 698 -4.59 34.00 -17.33
N SER A 699 -3.33 33.83 -17.72
CA SER A 699 -2.96 33.08 -18.92
C SER A 699 -3.39 31.62 -18.84
N ALA A 700 -3.29 31.02 -17.65
CA ALA A 700 -3.73 29.66 -17.40
C ALA A 700 -5.24 29.51 -17.60
N ILE A 701 -6.04 30.47 -17.11
CA ILE A 701 -7.50 30.46 -17.33
C ILE A 701 -7.85 30.59 -18.82
N THR A 702 -7.09 31.37 -19.58
CA THR A 702 -7.29 31.47 -21.04
C THR A 702 -7.08 30.11 -21.71
N VAL A 703 -5.99 29.42 -21.37
CA VAL A 703 -5.73 28.04 -21.86
C VAL A 703 -6.85 27.09 -21.42
N VAL A 704 -7.33 27.21 -20.18
CA VAL A 704 -8.44 26.39 -19.65
C VAL A 704 -9.71 26.53 -20.48
N ARG A 705 -10.11 27.77 -20.79
CA ARG A 705 -11.30 28.05 -21.61
C ARG A 705 -11.15 27.49 -23.02
N ASP A 706 -10.00 27.74 -23.65
CA ASP A 706 -9.70 27.27 -25.01
C ASP A 706 -9.77 25.75 -25.08
N PHE A 707 -9.14 25.08 -24.12
CA PHE A 707 -9.11 23.63 -24.02
C PHE A 707 -10.52 23.06 -23.93
N PHE A 708 -11.35 23.50 -22.97
CA PHE A 708 -12.69 22.91 -22.83
C PHE A 708 -13.61 23.21 -24.02
N ARG A 709 -13.47 24.38 -24.68
CA ARG A 709 -14.20 24.68 -25.93
C ARG A 709 -13.82 23.72 -27.05
N GLN A 710 -12.53 23.42 -27.19
CA GLN A 710 -12.04 22.46 -28.19
C GLN A 710 -12.47 21.03 -27.82
N MET A 711 -12.40 20.67 -26.53
CA MET A 711 -12.69 19.32 -26.07
C MET A 711 -14.19 18.97 -26.12
N ALA A 712 -15.06 19.97 -26.01
CA ALA A 712 -16.52 19.82 -26.08
C ALA A 712 -17.05 19.46 -27.49
N GLN A 713 -16.20 19.54 -28.52
CA GLN A 713 -16.57 19.12 -29.87
C GLN A 713 -16.72 17.59 -29.97
N PRO A 714 -17.64 17.07 -30.81
CA PRO A 714 -17.76 15.63 -31.06
C PRO A 714 -16.41 15.03 -31.47
N PHE A 715 -16.03 13.93 -30.82
CA PHE A 715 -14.73 13.29 -31.02
C PHE A 715 -14.89 11.81 -31.36
N LYS A 716 -14.16 11.36 -32.37
CA LYS A 716 -13.97 9.94 -32.68
C LYS A 716 -12.48 9.64 -32.65
N ILE A 717 -12.13 8.53 -32.02
CA ILE A 717 -10.75 8.03 -32.00
C ILE A 717 -10.34 7.71 -33.44
N ALA A 718 -9.17 8.16 -33.86
CA ALA A 718 -8.64 7.89 -35.19
C ALA A 718 -8.30 6.41 -35.35
N ASP A 719 -8.61 5.84 -36.52
CA ASP A 719 -8.48 4.39 -36.78
C ASP A 719 -7.04 3.87 -36.67
N ASN A 720 -6.03 4.74 -36.84
CA ASN A 720 -4.62 4.34 -36.76
C ASN A 720 -4.06 4.24 -35.33
N SER A 721 -4.86 4.55 -34.30
CA SER A 721 -4.39 4.60 -32.90
C SER A 721 -4.65 3.32 -32.11
N TYR A 722 -5.26 2.35 -32.77
CA TYR A 722 -5.58 1.04 -32.24
C TYR A 722 -5.48 0.02 -33.37
N PHE A 723 -5.14 -1.21 -33.01
CA PHE A 723 -5.23 -2.35 -33.89
C PHE A 723 -6.62 -2.97 -33.77
N THR A 724 -7.11 -3.48 -34.90
CA THR A 724 -8.25 -4.39 -35.05
C THR A 724 -7.75 -5.80 -35.38
N GLN A 725 -8.66 -6.78 -35.40
CA GLN A 725 -8.32 -8.17 -35.76
C GLN A 725 -7.67 -8.30 -37.15
N ASP A 726 -8.00 -7.42 -38.10
CA ASP A 726 -7.53 -7.50 -39.48
C ASP A 726 -6.19 -6.77 -39.70
N THR A 727 -5.79 -5.91 -38.76
CA THR A 727 -4.60 -5.05 -38.86
C THR A 727 -3.42 -5.49 -37.98
N LEU A 728 -3.65 -6.49 -37.13
CA LEU A 728 -2.69 -7.07 -36.17
C LEU A 728 -2.16 -8.38 -36.72
#